data_AF-A0A935A5I1-F1
#
_entry.id   AF-A0A935A5I1-F1
#
_cell.length_a   1.000
_cell.length_b   1.000
_cell.length_c   1.000
_cell.angle_alpha   90.00
_cell.angle_beta   90.00
_cell.angle_gamma   90.00
#
_symmetry.space_group_name_H-M   'P 1'
#
loop_
_entity.id
_entity.type
_entity.pdbx_description
1 polymer ?
#
loop_
_entity_poly.entity_id
_entity_poly.type
_entity_poly.pdbx_seq_one_letter_code
_entity_poly.pdbx_strand_id
1 'polypeptide(L)'
;MIPPAKRLPAFGLFLTSGAFITFLVLIASPSDPRNAVLLGYSLERIILGLGIFLPALALLYLTLRLFRQPEHSRRLWAGFTQRGRIGDAIFFASLAALLTGWILLFMPSYRLGGLAGYIQRLAPIVGWLAGSGAVMSLVILFERKNRSPNPNPQTRIILRASFILFAFFVAGFALIAATGFGIVYPADYWYGAGVPVLGLQVLFCLFAGALFGLIEHKTTWLNKRGGDAFVFILIWLVSAWLWARQPLHPNYFMPDTADNIIYPYSDGATFDQGAQYLLIGQGLFNGGFFERPLYSIFLAYLRLVIGQDTLALTAAQAALLAVLPAVVYLIGRELSSRSFGIAAGALIALRGVNALISAKWIDTASPKMMLTDFPTAVLISIFLLLFIKWLKDPLRPGLLAWSGAVFGFAIMVRTHAFALLPAALIFIPFALKARWKSFILAGALALLGLFAATLPWEIRNQSNGIPMYSSYYSRLVVIIRSRYGLDANTSIPQPGGAVSRAADPEQGQSRQRSPRLLAEPFCDSMLCSIANHLIHNLVTSLVSLPAALTFDDLWNTVKADTPYWKQTWNEGRVGVSGFAMILLNLGMIALGAGSLWRRAGRLSVLPALVFLFYLLVNSLGITSGGRYVAPVDWIVSLYYIAGGVQLTEWLWRAAGYLPLEESAGDGEKAIPAFSQALSVRLLPAFAFILAVGSLLPLSEVFAAPRYQSRTPEELLARIEETGLLEQSGLTRDGLTVFLSQPEAIIREGRALYPRYYRTGEGEPDRSTYYRFLDFQRLVFTLIGPNNPAPEGVVIPGDPPPFNFHAGDVIVLGCWNTTYYAPYIDAVAVFVTSGEGYFYSRSPGAPLQCPLPEPK
;
A
#
# COMPACT_ATOMS: atom_id res chain seq x y z
N MET A 1 50.98 1.14 -12.91
CA MET A 1 50.29 -0.16 -12.82
C MET A 1 51.26 -1.19 -12.22
N ILE A 2 50.82 -1.98 -11.23
CA ILE A 2 51.64 -3.04 -10.63
C ILE A 2 51.88 -4.14 -11.68
N PRO A 3 53.14 -4.62 -11.86
CA PRO A 3 53.44 -5.72 -12.79
C PRO A 3 52.58 -6.95 -12.48
N PRO A 4 52.07 -7.69 -13.48
CA PRO A 4 51.17 -8.83 -13.25
C PRO A 4 51.70 -9.85 -12.23
N ALA A 5 53.01 -10.14 -12.26
CA ALA A 5 53.67 -11.05 -11.34
C ALA A 5 53.74 -10.55 -9.88
N LYS A 6 53.57 -9.24 -9.64
CA LYS A 6 53.59 -8.62 -8.30
C LYS A 6 52.20 -8.32 -7.73
N ARG A 7 51.11 -8.55 -8.49
CA ARG A 7 49.74 -8.24 -8.05
C ARG A 7 49.27 -9.12 -6.88
N LEU A 8 49.48 -10.43 -6.96
CA LEU A 8 49.13 -11.35 -5.87
C LEU A 8 49.91 -11.08 -4.58
N PRO A 9 51.25 -10.88 -4.60
CA PRO A 9 51.98 -10.47 -3.41
C PRO A 9 51.52 -9.12 -2.84
N ALA A 10 51.22 -8.14 -3.69
CA ALA A 10 50.70 -6.85 -3.23
C ALA A 10 49.34 -6.99 -2.53
N PHE A 11 48.45 -7.82 -3.07
CA PHE A 11 47.17 -8.13 -2.43
C PHE A 11 47.36 -8.93 -1.12
N GLY A 12 48.30 -9.87 -1.09
CA GLY A 12 48.68 -10.60 0.13
C GLY A 12 49.21 -9.68 1.23
N LEU A 13 50.02 -8.68 0.89
CA LEU A 13 50.47 -7.64 1.83
C LEU A 13 49.32 -6.77 2.35
N PHE A 14 48.35 -6.43 1.48
CA PHE A 14 47.13 -5.71 1.89
C PHE A 14 46.32 -6.51 2.92
N LEU A 15 46.06 -7.80 2.63
CA LEU A 15 45.33 -8.68 3.55
C LEU A 15 46.08 -8.82 4.89
N THR A 16 47.40 -9.03 4.83
CA THR A 16 48.25 -9.20 6.01
C THR A 16 48.28 -7.93 6.87
N SER A 17 48.48 -6.77 6.26
CA SER A 17 48.45 -5.48 6.96
C SER A 17 47.10 -5.24 7.64
N GLY A 18 46.00 -5.54 6.93
CA GLY A 18 44.66 -5.44 7.50
C GLY A 18 44.44 -6.40 8.68
N ALA A 19 44.97 -7.62 8.61
CA ALA A 19 44.89 -8.59 9.71
C ALA A 19 45.67 -8.11 10.94
N PHE A 20 46.87 -7.55 10.76
CA PHE A 20 47.64 -6.96 11.86
C PHE A 20 46.95 -5.75 12.49
N ILE A 21 46.38 -4.85 11.69
CA ILE A 21 45.57 -3.73 12.21
C ILE A 21 44.39 -4.27 13.03
N THR A 22 43.70 -5.29 12.51
CA THR A 22 42.58 -5.93 13.21
C THR A 22 43.01 -6.52 14.55
N PHE A 23 44.14 -7.22 14.58
CA PHE A 23 44.73 -7.76 15.79
C PHE A 23 45.06 -6.66 16.81
N LEU A 24 45.68 -5.56 16.36
CA LEU A 24 46.01 -4.42 17.21
C LEU A 24 44.76 -3.77 17.80
N VAL A 25 43.71 -3.57 17.00
CA VAL A 25 42.42 -3.02 17.46
C VAL A 25 41.76 -3.92 18.50
N LEU A 26 41.81 -5.25 18.30
CA LEU A 26 41.25 -6.22 19.26
C LEU A 26 41.96 -6.19 20.61
N ILE A 27 43.28 -6.03 20.61
CA ILE A 27 44.12 -6.00 21.82
C ILE A 27 44.13 -4.61 22.47
N ALA A 28 43.90 -3.53 21.72
CA ALA A 28 43.83 -2.17 22.26
C ALA A 28 42.51 -1.89 23.01
N SER A 29 41.46 -2.66 22.73
CA SER A 29 40.20 -2.60 23.48
C SER A 29 40.44 -2.98 24.95
N PRO A 30 39.86 -2.30 25.97
CA PRO A 30 40.06 -2.66 27.38
C PRO A 30 39.27 -3.93 27.78
N SER A 31 39.88 -4.85 28.53
CA SER A 31 39.23 -6.10 28.98
C SER A 31 38.48 -5.86 30.28
N ASP A 32 37.43 -6.65 30.55
CA ASP A 32 36.79 -6.68 31.87
C ASP A 32 37.81 -7.22 32.90
N PRO A 33 38.18 -6.42 33.92
CA PRO A 33 39.19 -6.83 34.90
C PRO A 33 38.82 -8.10 35.68
N ARG A 34 37.52 -8.45 35.78
CA ARG A 34 37.09 -9.69 36.44
C ARG A 34 37.42 -10.96 35.66
N ASN A 35 37.60 -10.86 34.35
CA ASN A 35 37.78 -11.99 33.44
C ASN A 35 39.19 -12.01 32.82
N ALA A 36 40.13 -11.22 33.34
CA ALA A 36 41.51 -11.16 32.87
C ALA A 36 42.30 -12.39 33.33
N VAL A 37 42.96 -13.07 32.38
CA VAL A 37 43.75 -14.30 32.63
C VAL A 37 45.25 -14.03 32.48
N LEU A 38 45.65 -13.35 31.40
CA LEU A 38 47.08 -13.13 31.09
C LEU A 38 47.28 -11.71 30.54
N LEU A 39 48.25 -10.97 31.09
CA LEU A 39 48.61 -9.59 30.67
C LEU A 39 47.42 -8.60 30.66
N GLY A 40 46.42 -8.82 31.53
CA GLY A 40 45.20 -8.00 31.55
C GLY A 40 44.18 -8.33 30.45
N TYR A 41 44.38 -9.42 29.69
CA TYR A 41 43.47 -9.89 28.65
C TYR A 41 42.63 -11.09 29.08
N SER A 42 41.37 -11.13 28.64
CA SER A 42 40.51 -12.30 28.82
C SER A 42 40.92 -13.45 27.89
N LEU A 43 40.60 -14.69 28.29
CA LEU A 43 40.89 -15.88 27.48
C LEU A 43 40.30 -15.78 26.07
N GLU A 44 39.06 -15.29 25.96
CA GLU A 44 38.36 -15.07 24.69
C GLU A 44 39.15 -14.15 23.74
N ARG A 45 39.76 -13.09 24.27
CA ARG A 45 40.56 -12.15 23.46
C ARG A 45 41.89 -12.72 23.04
N ILE A 46 42.52 -13.51 23.91
CA ILE A 46 43.75 -14.21 23.56
C ILE A 46 43.47 -15.19 22.41
N ILE A 47 42.37 -15.95 22.50
CA ILE A 47 41.94 -16.87 21.44
C ILE A 47 41.64 -16.12 20.14
N LEU A 48 40.85 -15.04 20.20
CA LEU A 48 40.51 -14.25 19.01
C LEU A 48 41.74 -13.56 18.39
N GLY A 49 42.62 -13.00 19.23
CA GLY A 49 43.86 -12.36 18.80
C GLY A 49 44.81 -13.34 18.14
N LEU A 50 45.08 -14.49 18.77
CA LEU A 50 45.91 -15.56 18.19
C LEU A 50 45.28 -16.11 16.91
N GLY A 51 43.95 -16.23 16.88
CA GLY A 51 43.17 -16.66 15.72
C GLY A 51 43.31 -15.76 14.49
N ILE A 52 43.77 -14.51 14.64
CA ILE A 52 44.08 -13.61 13.52
C ILE A 52 45.58 -13.49 13.29
N PHE A 53 46.35 -13.41 14.38
CA PHE A 53 47.80 -13.20 14.33
C PHE A 53 48.52 -14.37 13.65
N LEU A 54 48.19 -15.62 13.99
CA LEU A 54 48.84 -16.79 13.41
C LEU A 54 48.53 -16.93 11.91
N PRO A 55 47.27 -16.82 11.44
CA PRO A 55 47.00 -16.74 10.00
C PRO A 55 47.65 -15.55 9.31
N ALA A 56 47.76 -14.39 9.97
CA ALA A 56 48.44 -13.22 9.40
C ALA A 56 49.94 -13.50 9.14
N LEU A 57 50.64 -14.16 10.08
CA LEU A 57 52.03 -14.59 9.90
C LEU A 57 52.17 -15.62 8.78
N ALA A 58 51.27 -16.60 8.72
CA ALA A 58 51.27 -17.59 7.64
C ALA A 58 51.04 -16.93 6.27
N LEU A 59 50.11 -15.98 6.19
CA LEU A 59 49.82 -15.21 4.99
C LEU A 59 51.01 -14.31 4.58
N LEU A 60 51.69 -13.70 5.55
CA LEU A 60 52.91 -12.92 5.32
C LEU A 60 54.01 -13.81 4.72
N TYR A 61 54.27 -14.98 5.33
CA TYR A 61 55.25 -15.93 4.84
C TYR A 61 54.93 -16.40 3.41
N LEU A 62 53.68 -16.76 3.13
CA LEU A 62 53.22 -17.13 1.79
C LEU A 62 53.43 -15.98 0.78
N THR A 63 53.09 -14.76 1.20
CA THR A 63 53.25 -13.53 0.39
C THR A 63 54.71 -13.28 0.03
N LEU A 64 55.63 -13.40 0.99
CA LEU A 64 57.08 -13.25 0.78
C LEU A 64 57.64 -14.36 -0.13
N ARG A 65 57.14 -15.59 0.00
CA ARG A 65 57.52 -16.71 -0.88
C ARG A 65 57.06 -16.48 -2.32
N LEU A 66 55.82 -16.02 -2.53
CA LEU A 66 55.27 -15.71 -3.85
C LEU A 66 55.98 -14.53 -4.52
N PHE A 67 56.51 -13.58 -3.73
CA PHE A 67 57.35 -12.49 -4.25
C PHE A 67 58.64 -13.00 -4.91
N ARG A 68 59.18 -14.13 -4.43
CA ARG A 68 60.36 -14.80 -4.98
C ARG A 68 60.04 -15.74 -6.16
N GLN A 69 58.77 -15.99 -6.46
CA GLN A 69 58.31 -16.93 -7.49
C GLN A 69 57.34 -16.26 -8.49
N PRO A 70 57.83 -15.38 -9.39
CA PRO A 70 56.99 -14.51 -10.20
C PRO A 70 56.06 -15.27 -11.17
N GLU A 71 56.52 -16.37 -11.77
CA GLU A 71 55.71 -17.18 -12.68
C GLU A 71 54.57 -17.91 -11.96
N HIS A 72 54.84 -18.46 -10.77
CA HIS A 72 53.82 -19.14 -9.97
C HIS A 72 52.77 -18.15 -9.46
N SER A 73 53.21 -16.98 -8.98
CA SER A 73 52.36 -15.85 -8.58
C SER A 73 51.41 -15.41 -9.70
N ARG A 74 51.93 -15.27 -10.94
CA ARG A 74 51.13 -14.89 -12.10
C ARG A 74 50.05 -15.92 -12.43
N ARG A 75 50.38 -17.22 -12.40
CA ARG A 75 49.41 -18.30 -12.67
C ARG A 75 48.29 -18.34 -11.63
N LEU A 76 48.63 -18.24 -10.35
CA LEU A 76 47.65 -18.20 -9.26
C LEU A 76 46.75 -16.98 -9.35
N TRP A 77 47.33 -15.80 -9.61
CA TRP A 77 46.56 -14.57 -9.81
C TRP A 77 45.54 -14.71 -10.95
N ALA A 78 45.96 -15.26 -12.09
CA ALA A 78 45.06 -15.52 -13.21
C ALA A 78 43.96 -16.52 -12.83
N GLY A 79 44.28 -17.61 -12.13
CA GLY A 79 43.29 -18.59 -11.66
C GLY A 79 42.27 -18.02 -10.67
N PHE A 80 42.67 -17.05 -9.84
CA PHE A 80 41.78 -16.41 -8.85
C PHE A 80 40.92 -15.29 -9.44
N THR A 81 41.39 -14.61 -10.48
CA THR A 81 40.74 -13.40 -11.00
C THR A 81 39.97 -13.65 -12.29
N GLN A 82 40.41 -14.58 -13.14
CA GLN A 82 39.75 -14.89 -14.40
C GLN A 82 38.55 -15.83 -14.21
N ARG A 83 37.76 -16.02 -15.27
CA ARG A 83 36.63 -16.95 -15.26
C ARG A 83 37.08 -18.40 -15.15
N GLY A 84 36.36 -19.16 -14.35
CA GLY A 84 36.63 -20.57 -14.06
C GLY A 84 36.09 -20.93 -12.68
N ARG A 85 36.00 -22.23 -12.36
CA ARG A 85 35.40 -22.70 -11.10
C ARG A 85 36.00 -22.02 -9.86
N ILE A 86 37.32 -21.89 -9.80
CA ILE A 86 38.04 -21.30 -8.67
C ILE A 86 37.83 -19.78 -8.61
N GLY A 87 38.07 -19.06 -9.70
CA GLY A 87 37.90 -17.60 -9.73
C GLY A 87 36.44 -17.18 -9.48
N ASP A 88 35.47 -17.94 -9.95
CA ASP A 88 34.05 -17.71 -9.67
C ASP A 88 33.72 -17.99 -8.20
N ALA A 89 34.23 -19.09 -7.63
CA ALA A 89 34.06 -19.37 -6.19
C ALA A 89 34.65 -18.25 -5.33
N ILE A 90 35.83 -17.72 -5.69
CA ILE A 90 36.46 -16.61 -4.98
C ILE A 90 35.64 -15.33 -5.14
N PHE A 91 35.11 -15.03 -6.33
CA PHE A 91 34.24 -13.87 -6.54
C PHE A 91 32.97 -13.94 -5.70
N PHE A 92 32.30 -15.11 -5.66
CA PHE A 92 31.11 -15.29 -4.81
C PHE A 92 31.45 -15.25 -3.33
N ALA A 93 32.58 -15.83 -2.90
CA ALA A 93 33.04 -15.76 -1.52
C ALA A 93 33.39 -14.33 -1.10
N SER A 94 34.04 -13.55 -1.97
CA SER A 94 34.38 -12.14 -1.69
C SER A 94 33.14 -11.26 -1.64
N LEU A 95 32.17 -11.49 -2.54
CA LEU A 95 30.89 -10.79 -2.52
C LEU A 95 30.06 -11.17 -1.30
N ALA A 96 30.05 -12.45 -0.91
CA ALA A 96 29.36 -12.92 0.30
C ALA A 96 30.00 -12.32 1.56
N ALA A 97 31.33 -12.28 1.66
CA ALA A 97 32.04 -11.64 2.77
C ALA A 97 31.71 -10.15 2.87
N LEU A 98 31.67 -9.44 1.73
CA LEU A 98 31.24 -8.04 1.68
C LEU A 98 29.79 -7.86 2.17
N LEU A 99 28.84 -8.60 1.60
CA LEU A 99 27.42 -8.42 1.90
C LEU A 99 27.08 -8.84 3.33
N THR A 100 27.58 -9.98 3.78
CA THR A 100 27.36 -10.45 5.17
C THR A 100 28.02 -9.54 6.17
N GLY A 101 29.25 -9.08 5.90
CA GLY A 101 29.93 -8.12 6.77
C GLY A 101 29.23 -6.78 6.80
N TRP A 102 28.75 -6.28 5.67
CA TRP A 102 27.94 -5.05 5.61
C TRP A 102 26.64 -5.20 6.42
N ILE A 103 25.92 -6.31 6.27
CA ILE A 103 24.71 -6.60 7.04
C ILE A 103 25.01 -6.63 8.54
N LEU A 104 26.05 -7.36 8.97
CA LEU A 104 26.39 -7.50 10.39
C LEU A 104 26.84 -6.18 11.03
N LEU A 105 27.63 -5.36 10.31
CA LEU A 105 28.14 -4.09 10.83
C LEU A 105 27.07 -3.00 10.95
N PHE A 106 26.04 -3.04 10.09
CA PHE A 106 24.95 -2.05 10.07
C PHE A 106 23.65 -2.59 10.68
N MET A 107 23.67 -3.81 11.23
CA MET A 107 22.55 -4.34 12.00
C MET A 107 22.53 -3.73 13.41
N PRO A 108 21.44 -3.07 13.83
CA PRO A 108 21.36 -2.50 15.16
C PRO A 108 21.46 -3.55 16.26
N SER A 109 22.09 -3.18 17.38
CA SER A 109 22.29 -4.06 18.53
C SER A 109 20.99 -4.67 19.08
N TYR A 110 19.89 -3.89 19.10
CA TYR A 110 18.59 -4.38 19.58
C TYR A 110 18.03 -5.55 18.75
N ARG A 111 18.35 -5.63 17.45
CA ARG A 111 17.92 -6.76 16.59
C ARG A 111 18.75 -8.02 16.82
N LEU A 112 19.97 -7.86 17.30
CA LEU A 112 20.90 -8.95 17.57
C LEU A 112 20.66 -9.59 18.95
N GLY A 113 19.93 -8.91 19.85
CA GLY A 113 19.63 -9.41 21.19
C GLY A 113 20.90 -9.84 21.94
N GLY A 114 20.91 -11.05 22.49
CA GLY A 114 22.08 -11.61 23.18
C GLY A 114 23.34 -11.75 22.30
N LEU A 115 23.22 -11.73 20.97
CA LEU A 115 24.36 -11.79 20.04
C LEU A 115 25.07 -10.44 19.86
N ALA A 116 24.47 -9.33 20.31
CA ALA A 116 25.00 -7.99 20.09
C ALA A 116 26.43 -7.83 20.65
N GLY A 117 26.66 -8.31 21.88
CA GLY A 117 27.98 -8.23 22.52
C GLY A 117 29.05 -9.04 21.78
N TYR A 118 28.69 -10.21 21.24
CA TYR A 118 29.61 -11.04 20.46
C TYR A 118 29.95 -10.38 19.11
N ILE A 119 28.94 -9.87 18.40
CA ILE A 119 29.15 -9.20 17.11
C ILE A 119 29.95 -7.91 17.27
N GLN A 120 29.72 -7.15 18.34
CA GLN A 120 30.50 -5.94 18.63
C GLN A 120 31.99 -6.26 18.87
N ARG A 121 32.30 -7.38 19.53
CA ARG A 121 33.68 -7.86 19.71
C ARG A 121 34.30 -8.38 18.41
N LEU A 122 33.50 -9.00 17.55
CA LEU A 122 33.93 -9.49 16.23
C LEU A 122 33.98 -8.37 15.16
N ALA A 123 33.44 -7.18 15.44
CA ALA A 123 33.32 -6.10 14.47
C ALA A 123 34.63 -5.73 13.75
N PRO A 124 35.82 -5.69 14.40
CA PRO A 124 37.08 -5.47 13.69
C PRO A 124 37.37 -6.57 12.65
N ILE A 125 37.11 -7.83 12.99
CA ILE A 125 37.30 -9.00 12.10
C ILE A 125 36.32 -8.93 10.94
N VAL A 126 35.05 -8.69 11.24
CA VAL A 126 33.99 -8.55 10.25
C VAL A 126 34.29 -7.38 9.30
N GLY A 127 34.77 -6.24 9.83
CA GLY A 127 35.21 -5.08 9.06
C GLY A 127 36.36 -5.40 8.12
N TRP A 128 37.38 -6.13 8.58
CA TRP A 128 38.48 -6.57 7.74
C TRP A 128 38.04 -7.57 6.65
N LEU A 129 37.18 -8.53 6.98
CA LEU A 129 36.62 -9.48 6.01
C LEU A 129 35.74 -8.77 4.97
N ALA A 130 34.90 -7.82 5.39
CA ALA A 130 34.07 -7.03 4.48
C ALA A 130 34.93 -6.16 3.56
N GLY A 131 35.94 -5.48 4.11
CA GLY A 131 36.86 -4.63 3.36
C GLY A 131 37.71 -5.43 2.38
N SER A 132 38.25 -6.57 2.80
CA SER A 132 39.00 -7.48 1.91
C SER A 132 38.12 -8.10 0.83
N GLY A 133 36.89 -8.50 1.17
CA GLY A 133 35.88 -8.95 0.21
C GLY A 133 35.53 -7.88 -0.83
N ALA A 134 35.37 -6.62 -0.40
CA ALA A 134 35.13 -5.49 -1.31
C ALA A 134 36.31 -5.27 -2.26
N VAL A 135 37.54 -5.20 -1.74
CA VAL A 135 38.73 -4.98 -2.56
C VAL A 135 38.94 -6.14 -3.53
N MET A 136 38.78 -7.40 -3.09
CA MET A 136 38.91 -8.55 -3.97
C MET A 136 37.84 -8.56 -5.07
N SER A 137 36.59 -8.25 -4.73
CA SER A 137 35.51 -8.13 -5.71
C SER A 137 35.84 -7.07 -6.75
N LEU A 138 36.28 -5.88 -6.34
CA LEU A 138 36.72 -4.82 -7.25
C LEU A 138 37.88 -5.25 -8.14
N VAL A 139 38.90 -5.89 -7.57
CA VAL A 139 40.05 -6.44 -8.32
C VAL A 139 39.57 -7.41 -9.40
N ILE A 140 38.70 -8.36 -9.04
CA ILE A 140 38.15 -9.34 -9.99
C ILE A 140 37.38 -8.62 -11.10
N LEU A 141 36.55 -7.64 -10.77
CA LEU A 141 35.80 -6.85 -11.77
C LEU A 141 36.76 -6.11 -12.72
N PHE A 142 37.85 -5.53 -12.22
CA PHE A 142 38.86 -4.86 -13.05
C PHE A 142 39.64 -5.84 -13.95
N GLU A 143 39.96 -7.03 -13.45
CA GLU A 143 40.70 -8.07 -14.21
C GLU A 143 39.83 -8.77 -15.25
N ARG A 144 38.52 -8.90 -14.98
CA ARG A 144 37.52 -9.48 -15.90
C ARG A 144 36.94 -8.47 -16.88
N LYS A 145 37.10 -7.18 -16.62
CA LYS A 145 36.61 -6.12 -17.52
C LYS A 145 37.24 -6.31 -18.89
N ASN A 146 36.40 -6.65 -19.87
CA ASN A 146 36.81 -6.58 -21.28
C ASN A 146 37.32 -5.16 -21.55
N ARG A 147 38.58 -5.03 -21.98
CA ARG A 147 39.23 -3.76 -22.31
C ARG A 147 38.63 -3.15 -23.58
N SER A 148 37.34 -2.79 -23.55
CA SER A 148 36.81 -1.79 -24.46
C SER A 148 36.99 -0.42 -23.78
N PRO A 149 37.87 0.45 -24.31
CA PRO A 149 38.20 1.73 -23.69
C PRO A 149 37.06 2.75 -23.75
N ASN A 150 36.00 2.50 -24.53
CA ASN A 150 34.85 3.41 -24.61
C ASN A 150 33.67 2.88 -23.78
N PRO A 151 33.08 3.68 -22.86
CA PRO A 151 31.81 3.32 -22.27
C PRO A 151 30.80 3.11 -23.39
N ASN A 152 30.14 1.94 -23.37
CA ASN A 152 29.10 1.56 -24.32
C ASN A 152 28.17 2.77 -24.52
N PRO A 153 27.88 3.21 -25.76
CA PRO A 153 26.99 4.34 -26.02
C PRO A 153 25.67 4.25 -25.25
N GLN A 154 25.17 3.03 -25.00
CA GLN A 154 23.98 2.80 -24.19
C GLN A 154 24.15 3.22 -22.71
N THR A 155 25.30 2.96 -22.10
CA THR A 155 25.60 3.37 -20.72
C THR A 155 25.69 4.90 -20.62
N ARG A 156 26.17 5.58 -21.67
CA ARG A 156 26.19 7.05 -21.73
C ARG A 156 24.78 7.63 -21.73
N ILE A 157 23.83 7.01 -22.45
CA ILE A 157 22.42 7.44 -22.48
C ILE A 157 21.81 7.31 -21.07
N ILE A 158 21.99 6.15 -20.43
CA ILE A 158 21.49 5.92 -19.07
C ILE A 158 22.05 6.97 -18.11
N LEU A 159 23.37 7.15 -18.07
CA LEU A 159 24.02 8.09 -17.16
C LEU A 159 23.63 9.55 -17.42
N ARG A 160 23.51 9.97 -18.69
CA ARG A 160 23.07 11.33 -19.04
C ARG A 160 21.63 11.59 -18.57
N ALA A 161 20.70 10.70 -18.89
CA ALA A 161 19.31 10.82 -18.46
C ALA A 161 19.20 10.82 -16.92
N SER A 162 19.94 9.92 -16.26
CA SER A 162 19.98 9.83 -14.80
C SER A 162 20.56 11.09 -14.17
N PHE A 163 21.64 11.65 -14.72
CA PHE A 163 22.27 12.86 -14.18
C PHE A 163 21.35 14.08 -14.31
N ILE A 164 20.72 14.29 -15.48
CA ILE A 164 19.79 15.40 -15.69
C ILE A 164 18.63 15.30 -14.69
N LEU A 165 18.04 14.11 -14.55
CA LEU A 165 16.91 13.90 -13.65
C LEU A 165 17.31 14.01 -12.17
N PHE A 166 18.50 13.51 -11.81
CA PHE A 166 19.05 13.66 -10.46
C PHE A 166 19.28 15.12 -10.12
N ALA A 167 19.88 15.91 -11.03
CA ALA A 167 20.07 17.34 -10.83
C ALA A 167 18.73 18.07 -10.66
N PHE A 168 17.71 17.71 -11.45
CA PHE A 168 16.36 18.25 -11.29
C PHE A 168 15.75 17.91 -9.91
N PHE A 169 15.86 16.66 -9.46
CA PHE A 169 15.37 16.26 -8.14
C PHE A 169 16.11 16.95 -6.99
N VAL A 170 17.43 17.10 -7.08
CA VAL A 170 18.22 17.81 -6.07
C VAL A 170 17.85 19.29 -6.03
N ALA A 171 17.67 19.93 -7.18
CA ALA A 171 17.22 21.32 -7.25
C ALA A 171 15.81 21.49 -6.65
N GLY A 172 14.88 20.59 -6.97
CA GLY A 172 13.53 20.58 -6.39
C GLY A 172 13.55 20.35 -4.88
N PHE A 173 14.39 19.43 -4.40
CA PHE A 173 14.56 19.19 -2.97
C PHE A 173 15.17 20.40 -2.25
N ALA A 174 16.17 21.06 -2.85
CA ALA A 174 16.76 22.28 -2.29
C ALA A 174 15.72 23.41 -2.21
N LEU A 175 14.86 23.54 -3.21
CA LEU A 175 13.77 24.52 -3.20
C LEU A 175 12.76 24.22 -2.07
N ILE A 176 12.36 22.96 -1.91
CA ILE A 176 11.47 22.51 -0.82
C ILE A 176 12.10 22.83 0.54
N ALA A 177 13.37 22.47 0.73
CA ALA A 177 14.09 22.71 1.97
C ALA A 177 14.25 24.22 2.28
N ALA A 178 14.46 25.05 1.27
CA ALA A 178 14.60 26.50 1.44
C ALA A 178 13.27 27.23 1.69
N THR A 179 12.17 26.77 1.08
CA THR A 179 10.86 27.43 1.15
C THR A 179 9.94 26.88 2.24
N GLY A 180 10.19 25.65 2.71
CA GLY A 180 9.25 24.92 3.59
C GLY A 180 8.02 24.38 2.86
N PHE A 181 7.95 24.53 1.54
CA PHE A 181 6.79 24.13 0.75
C PHE A 181 6.66 22.60 0.68
N GLY A 182 5.50 22.06 1.06
CA GLY A 182 5.23 20.64 1.25
C GLY A 182 5.68 20.09 2.60
N ILE A 183 6.22 20.92 3.50
CA ILE A 183 6.67 20.54 4.85
C ILE A 183 5.87 21.32 5.91
N VAL A 184 5.67 22.62 5.71
CA VAL A 184 4.94 23.48 6.65
C VAL A 184 3.46 23.10 6.64
N TYR A 185 2.99 22.67 7.81
CA TYR A 185 1.64 22.16 8.06
C TYR A 185 0.57 23.26 7.90
N PRO A 186 -0.34 23.17 6.91
CA PRO A 186 -1.36 24.18 6.66
C PRO A 186 -2.71 23.92 7.34
N ALA A 187 -2.85 22.89 8.18
CA ALA A 187 -4.08 22.32 8.78
C ALA A 187 -4.71 21.12 8.01
N ASP A 188 -6.04 20.92 8.14
CA ASP A 188 -6.81 19.68 7.90
C ASP A 188 -6.42 18.83 6.67
N TYR A 189 -6.60 17.50 6.78
CA TYR A 189 -6.34 16.49 5.73
C TYR A 189 -4.88 16.41 5.25
N TRP A 190 -3.96 16.71 6.16
CA TRP A 190 -2.52 16.57 6.00
C TRP A 190 -2.00 15.45 6.91
N TYR A 191 -1.41 14.41 6.32
CA TYR A 191 -0.98 13.19 7.02
C TYR A 191 0.49 12.83 6.73
N GLY A 192 1.10 12.05 7.63
CA GLY A 192 2.49 11.63 7.52
C GLY A 192 2.80 10.73 6.31
N ALA A 193 4.06 10.32 6.20
CA ALA A 193 4.56 9.44 5.15
C ALA A 193 3.85 8.07 5.13
N GLY A 194 3.87 7.43 3.95
CA GLY A 194 3.27 6.13 3.73
C GLY A 194 4.10 4.96 4.26
N VAL A 195 3.79 3.77 3.76
CA VAL A 195 4.40 2.51 4.22
C VAL A 195 5.90 2.49 3.88
N PRO A 196 6.79 2.36 4.88
CA PRO A 196 8.23 2.36 4.65
C PRO A 196 8.70 1.10 3.94
N VAL A 197 9.76 1.25 3.16
CA VAL A 197 10.54 0.17 2.55
C VAL A 197 11.82 -0.01 3.35
N LEU A 198 12.10 -1.23 3.81
CA LEU A 198 13.26 -1.51 4.67
C LEU A 198 14.50 -1.89 3.84
N GLY A 199 15.69 -1.46 4.28
CA GLY A 199 16.95 -1.71 3.56
C GLY A 199 17.23 -3.20 3.30
N LEU A 200 16.99 -4.08 4.28
CA LEU A 200 17.16 -5.54 4.11
C LEU A 200 16.19 -6.11 3.08
N GLN A 201 14.96 -5.59 3.01
CA GLN A 201 13.97 -6.04 2.03
C GLN A 201 14.42 -5.66 0.62
N VAL A 202 14.99 -4.46 0.44
CA VAL A 202 15.57 -4.03 -0.85
C VAL A 202 16.71 -4.98 -1.26
N LEU A 203 17.65 -5.29 -0.36
CA LEU A 203 18.75 -6.21 -0.65
C LEU A 203 18.24 -7.61 -1.03
N PHE A 204 17.26 -8.13 -0.29
CA PHE A 204 16.63 -9.42 -0.59
C PHE A 204 15.96 -9.40 -1.98
N CYS A 205 15.22 -8.36 -2.33
CA CYS A 205 14.55 -8.25 -3.62
C CYS A 205 15.54 -8.16 -4.79
N LEU A 206 16.64 -7.41 -4.62
CA LEU A 206 17.71 -7.34 -5.61
C LEU A 206 18.41 -8.70 -5.77
N PHE A 207 18.66 -9.41 -4.68
CA PHE A 207 19.19 -10.77 -4.71
C PHE A 207 18.24 -11.74 -5.42
N ALA A 208 16.94 -11.70 -5.12
CA ALA A 208 15.92 -12.54 -5.75
C ALA A 208 15.83 -12.29 -7.27
N GLY A 209 15.83 -11.03 -7.70
CA GLY A 209 15.87 -10.68 -9.12
C GLY A 209 17.14 -11.19 -9.81
N ALA A 210 18.31 -10.92 -9.23
CA ALA A 210 19.59 -11.38 -9.76
C ALA A 210 19.68 -12.92 -9.86
N LEU A 211 19.25 -13.63 -8.81
CA LEU A 211 19.20 -15.09 -8.79
C LEU A 211 18.26 -15.63 -9.87
N PHE A 212 17.08 -15.02 -10.04
CA PHE A 212 16.15 -15.40 -11.10
C PHE A 212 16.76 -15.23 -12.49
N GLY A 213 17.44 -14.10 -12.75
CA GLY A 213 18.14 -13.88 -14.02
C GLY A 213 19.21 -14.93 -14.32
N LEU A 214 19.93 -15.41 -13.29
CA LEU A 214 20.91 -16.50 -13.44
C LEU A 214 20.25 -17.86 -13.73
N ILE A 215 19.09 -18.14 -13.12
CA ILE A 215 18.32 -19.38 -13.33
C ILE A 215 17.67 -19.39 -14.72
N GLU A 216 17.09 -18.27 -15.14
CA GLU A 216 16.43 -18.09 -16.43
C GLU A 216 17.39 -18.41 -17.58
N HIS A 217 18.64 -17.93 -17.50
CA HIS A 217 19.67 -18.20 -18.50
C HIS A 217 20.00 -19.71 -18.64
N LYS A 218 19.80 -20.51 -17.58
CA LYS A 218 20.10 -21.94 -17.59
C LYS A 218 18.88 -22.81 -17.92
N THR A 219 17.67 -22.27 -17.87
CA THR A 219 16.43 -23.07 -17.88
C THR A 219 15.55 -22.75 -19.09
N THR A 220 15.44 -23.68 -20.04
CA THR A 220 14.73 -23.47 -21.31
C THR A 220 13.20 -23.45 -21.18
N TRP A 221 12.61 -24.13 -20.19
CA TRP A 221 11.15 -24.14 -19.98
C TRP A 221 10.60 -22.77 -19.55
N LEU A 222 11.34 -22.01 -18.73
CA LEU A 222 10.95 -20.65 -18.33
C LEU A 222 10.85 -19.67 -19.52
N ASN A 223 11.49 -20.02 -20.64
CA ASN A 223 11.42 -19.24 -21.90
C ASN A 223 10.20 -19.59 -22.77
N LYS A 224 9.41 -20.60 -22.39
CA LYS A 224 8.14 -20.91 -23.07
C LYS A 224 7.04 -19.94 -22.64
N ARG A 225 5.98 -19.82 -23.45
CA ARG A 225 4.83 -18.92 -23.19
C ARG A 225 4.16 -19.10 -21.81
N GLY A 226 4.26 -20.29 -21.21
CA GLY A 226 3.70 -20.58 -19.88
C GLY A 226 4.57 -20.15 -18.69
N GLY A 227 5.85 -19.82 -18.89
CA GLY A 227 6.77 -19.48 -17.80
C GLY A 227 6.33 -18.21 -17.03
N ASP A 228 5.88 -17.18 -17.75
CA ASP A 228 5.43 -15.94 -17.13
C ASP A 228 4.12 -16.10 -16.35
N ALA A 229 3.23 -16.98 -16.81
CA ALA A 229 1.99 -17.31 -16.10
C ALA A 229 2.30 -18.08 -14.80
N PHE A 230 3.25 -19.02 -14.84
CA PHE A 230 3.70 -19.72 -13.65
C PHE A 230 4.30 -18.77 -12.62
N VAL A 231 5.20 -17.87 -13.04
CA VAL A 231 5.83 -16.88 -12.14
C VAL A 231 4.79 -15.92 -11.58
N PHE A 232 3.83 -15.47 -12.40
CA PHE A 232 2.71 -14.64 -11.93
C PHE A 232 1.91 -15.35 -10.82
N ILE A 233 1.51 -16.61 -11.05
CA ILE A 233 0.76 -17.39 -10.06
C ILE A 233 1.60 -17.61 -8.79
N LEU A 234 2.89 -17.91 -8.94
CA LEU A 234 3.79 -18.10 -7.79
C LEU A 234 3.91 -16.84 -6.93
N ILE A 235 4.14 -15.68 -7.55
CA ILE A 235 4.21 -14.40 -6.83
C ILE A 235 2.89 -14.10 -6.14
N TRP A 236 1.77 -14.33 -6.82
CA TRP A 236 0.44 -14.14 -6.23
C TRP A 236 0.22 -15.06 -5.03
N LEU A 237 0.46 -16.37 -5.15
CA LEU A 237 0.27 -17.34 -4.06
C LEU A 237 1.16 -17.03 -2.85
N VAL A 238 2.44 -16.71 -3.07
CA VAL A 238 3.36 -16.34 -1.98
C VAL A 238 2.89 -15.05 -1.29
N SER A 239 2.50 -14.04 -2.08
CA SER A 239 2.01 -12.76 -1.53
C SER A 239 0.69 -12.94 -0.78
N ALA A 240 -0.24 -13.72 -1.34
CA ALA A 240 -1.52 -14.04 -0.75
C ALA A 240 -1.35 -14.77 0.58
N TRP A 241 -0.45 -15.75 0.63
CA TRP A 241 -0.11 -16.46 1.87
C TRP A 241 0.48 -15.52 2.92
N LEU A 242 1.44 -14.67 2.55
CA LEU A 242 2.05 -13.69 3.45
C LEU A 242 1.01 -12.72 4.02
N TRP A 243 0.15 -12.16 3.18
CA TRP A 243 -0.80 -11.13 3.58
C TRP A 243 -1.99 -11.72 4.34
N ALA A 244 -2.52 -12.88 3.94
CA ALA A 244 -3.62 -13.53 4.64
C ALA A 244 -3.22 -13.95 6.06
N ARG A 245 -2.00 -14.50 6.22
CA ARG A 245 -1.49 -14.98 7.51
C ARG A 245 -1.11 -13.85 8.46
N GLN A 246 -0.72 -12.68 7.96
CA GLN A 246 -0.31 -11.57 8.82
C GLN A 246 -1.49 -11.13 9.71
N PRO A 247 -1.38 -11.15 11.05
CA PRO A 247 -2.47 -10.79 11.93
C PRO A 247 -3.03 -9.39 11.65
N LEU A 248 -4.34 -9.24 11.78
CA LEU A 248 -4.96 -7.93 11.77
C LEU A 248 -4.59 -7.21 13.06
N HIS A 249 -4.02 -6.02 12.95
CA HIS A 249 -3.73 -5.17 14.10
C HIS A 249 -4.77 -4.05 14.22
N PRO A 250 -5.20 -3.73 15.46
CA PRO A 250 -6.10 -2.61 15.70
C PRO A 250 -5.54 -1.30 15.16
N ASN A 251 -6.42 -0.50 14.58
CA ASN A 251 -6.11 0.80 13.99
C ASN A 251 -7.39 1.62 13.91
N TYR A 252 -7.30 2.88 13.48
CA TYR A 252 -8.47 3.77 13.39
C TYR A 252 -9.66 3.16 12.63
N PHE A 253 -9.43 2.44 11.52
CA PHE A 253 -10.51 1.87 10.71
C PHE A 253 -11.01 0.51 11.22
N MET A 254 -10.31 -0.08 12.18
CA MET A 254 -10.62 -1.38 12.78
C MET A 254 -10.22 -1.35 14.27
N PRO A 255 -10.92 -0.54 15.09
CA PRO A 255 -10.58 -0.35 16.49
C PRO A 255 -10.92 -1.59 17.33
N ASP A 256 -10.17 -1.79 18.41
CA ASP A 256 -10.38 -2.79 19.46
C ASP A 256 -10.63 -2.12 20.83
N THR A 257 -11.15 -0.88 20.82
CA THR A 257 -11.54 -0.13 22.00
C THR A 257 -12.38 -1.00 22.94
N ALA A 258 -12.08 -0.98 24.24
CA ALA A 258 -12.78 -1.76 25.27
C ALA A 258 -12.76 -3.29 25.07
N ASP A 259 -11.68 -3.83 24.48
CA ASP A 259 -11.51 -5.27 24.19
C ASP A 259 -12.62 -5.86 23.29
N ASN A 260 -13.25 -5.01 22.48
CA ASN A 260 -14.27 -5.44 21.54
C ASN A 260 -13.71 -6.31 20.41
N ILE A 261 -14.59 -7.10 19.80
CA ILE A 261 -14.29 -7.77 18.53
C ILE A 261 -13.96 -6.71 17.48
N ILE A 262 -12.91 -6.96 16.72
CA ILE A 262 -12.43 -6.02 15.70
C ILE A 262 -13.42 -5.98 14.53
N TYR A 263 -14.19 -4.90 14.47
CA TYR A 263 -15.13 -4.59 13.41
C TYR A 263 -14.68 -3.39 12.58
N PRO A 264 -15.11 -3.28 11.31
CA PRO A 264 -14.85 -2.10 10.51
C PRO A 264 -15.46 -0.85 11.15
N TYR A 265 -14.79 0.28 10.96
CA TYR A 265 -15.15 1.60 11.49
C TYR A 265 -14.95 2.69 10.43
N SER A 266 -15.65 3.83 10.60
CA SER A 266 -15.60 4.97 9.68
C SER A 266 -15.87 4.52 8.23
N ASP A 267 -15.06 4.95 7.25
CA ASP A 267 -15.19 4.58 5.84
C ASP A 267 -15.32 3.06 5.63
N GLY A 268 -14.57 2.26 6.40
CA GLY A 268 -14.62 0.80 6.29
C GLY A 268 -15.98 0.23 6.66
N ALA A 269 -16.63 0.79 7.69
CA ALA A 269 -17.96 0.39 8.07
C ALA A 269 -18.99 0.74 6.99
N THR A 270 -18.87 1.90 6.35
CA THR A 270 -19.77 2.33 5.27
C THR A 270 -19.75 1.37 4.09
N PHE A 271 -18.56 0.96 3.63
CA PHE A 271 -18.47 0.02 2.51
C PHE A 271 -19.07 -1.35 2.86
N ASP A 272 -18.82 -1.81 4.08
CA ASP A 272 -19.33 -3.08 4.55
C ASP A 272 -20.85 -3.05 4.83
N GLN A 273 -21.38 -1.93 5.33
CA GLN A 273 -22.84 -1.72 5.48
C GLN A 273 -23.55 -1.83 4.12
N GLY A 274 -23.00 -1.21 3.07
CA GLY A 274 -23.54 -1.34 1.71
C GLY A 274 -23.57 -2.81 1.25
N ALA A 275 -22.52 -3.58 1.58
CA ALA A 275 -22.49 -5.01 1.31
C ALA A 275 -23.56 -5.78 2.11
N GLN A 276 -23.77 -5.42 3.38
CA GLN A 276 -24.76 -6.05 4.24
C GLN A 276 -26.19 -5.79 3.77
N TYR A 277 -26.50 -4.59 3.27
CA TYR A 277 -27.79 -4.29 2.63
C TYR A 277 -28.09 -5.21 1.43
N LEU A 278 -27.08 -5.48 0.59
CA LEU A 278 -27.19 -6.44 -0.52
C LEU A 278 -27.49 -7.86 0.00
N LEU A 279 -26.80 -8.29 1.07
CA LEU A 279 -26.98 -9.62 1.66
C LEU A 279 -28.35 -9.85 2.32
N ILE A 280 -29.05 -8.79 2.72
CA ILE A 280 -30.42 -8.86 3.24
C ILE A 280 -31.49 -8.62 2.16
N GLY A 281 -31.09 -8.55 0.89
CA GLY A 281 -31.99 -8.42 -0.25
C GLY A 281 -32.64 -7.06 -0.42
N GLN A 282 -32.10 -5.99 0.19
CA GLN A 282 -32.65 -4.64 0.06
C GLN A 282 -32.01 -3.82 -1.08
N GLY A 283 -31.11 -4.42 -1.87
CA GLY A 283 -30.26 -3.66 -2.80
C GLY A 283 -29.24 -2.78 -2.06
N LEU A 284 -28.37 -2.09 -2.80
CA LEU A 284 -27.34 -1.24 -2.20
C LEU A 284 -27.99 -0.02 -1.51
N PHE A 285 -27.87 0.05 -0.17
CA PHE A 285 -28.48 1.10 0.67
C PHE A 285 -29.98 1.32 0.37
N ASN A 286 -30.78 0.24 0.41
CA ASN A 286 -32.22 0.25 0.08
C ASN A 286 -32.55 0.83 -1.31
N GLY A 287 -31.78 0.44 -2.32
CA GLY A 287 -31.95 0.96 -3.68
C GLY A 287 -31.40 2.38 -3.89
N GLY A 288 -30.85 3.00 -2.84
CA GLY A 288 -30.39 4.38 -2.83
C GLY A 288 -29.15 4.65 -3.68
N PHE A 289 -28.78 5.93 -3.70
CA PHE A 289 -27.60 6.42 -4.38
C PHE A 289 -26.32 6.17 -3.56
N PHE A 290 -25.29 5.63 -4.21
CA PHE A 290 -23.95 5.51 -3.63
C PHE A 290 -22.86 5.72 -4.69
N GLU A 291 -21.91 6.61 -4.39
CA GLU A 291 -20.89 7.09 -5.34
C GLU A 291 -19.80 6.05 -5.68
N ARG A 292 -19.59 5.04 -4.82
CA ARG A 292 -18.48 4.08 -4.92
C ARG A 292 -18.97 2.61 -4.83
N PRO A 293 -19.88 2.18 -5.73
CA PRO A 293 -20.63 0.94 -5.57
C PRO A 293 -19.77 -0.33 -5.69
N LEU A 294 -18.73 -0.32 -6.53
CA LEU A 294 -18.02 -1.55 -6.89
C LEU A 294 -17.37 -2.24 -5.68
N TYR A 295 -16.86 -1.46 -4.73
CA TYR A 295 -16.18 -2.04 -3.57
C TYR A 295 -17.15 -2.68 -2.57
N SER A 296 -18.30 -2.07 -2.31
CA SER A 296 -19.37 -2.68 -1.49
C SER A 296 -19.93 -3.95 -2.15
N ILE A 297 -20.09 -3.95 -3.48
CA ILE A 297 -20.52 -5.14 -4.23
C ILE A 297 -19.47 -6.26 -4.13
N PHE A 298 -18.19 -5.92 -4.25
CA PHE A 298 -17.09 -6.86 -4.05
C PHE A 298 -17.13 -7.49 -2.65
N LEU A 299 -17.34 -6.69 -1.60
CA LEU A 299 -17.49 -7.19 -0.22
C LEU A 299 -18.73 -8.08 -0.06
N ALA A 300 -19.85 -7.78 -0.73
CA ALA A 300 -21.05 -8.60 -0.68
C ALA A 300 -20.79 -10.00 -1.25
N TYR A 301 -20.17 -10.08 -2.44
CA TYR A 301 -19.77 -11.37 -3.02
C TYR A 301 -18.77 -12.13 -2.16
N LEU A 302 -17.83 -11.44 -1.52
CA LEU A 302 -16.87 -12.09 -0.63
C LEU A 302 -17.56 -12.65 0.62
N ARG A 303 -18.50 -11.90 1.22
CA ARG A 303 -19.30 -12.36 2.37
C ARG A 303 -20.26 -13.49 2.03
N LEU A 304 -20.77 -13.56 0.80
CA LEU A 304 -21.55 -14.72 0.35
C LEU A 304 -20.77 -16.02 0.42
N VAL A 305 -19.45 -15.98 0.15
CA VAL A 305 -18.59 -17.17 0.14
C VAL A 305 -17.97 -17.45 1.51
N ILE A 306 -17.50 -16.41 2.21
CA ILE A 306 -16.72 -16.56 3.45
C ILE A 306 -17.61 -16.53 4.71
N GLY A 307 -18.78 -15.90 4.64
CA GLY A 307 -19.68 -15.68 5.78
C GLY A 307 -19.43 -14.35 6.49
N GLN A 308 -19.83 -14.28 7.77
CA GLN A 308 -19.88 -13.04 8.55
C GLN A 308 -18.63 -12.79 9.42
N ASP A 309 -17.71 -13.75 9.48
CA ASP A 309 -16.47 -13.62 10.26
C ASP A 309 -15.54 -12.55 9.66
N THR A 310 -15.26 -11.50 10.43
CA THR A 310 -14.50 -10.33 9.94
C THR A 310 -13.02 -10.65 9.73
N LEU A 311 -12.43 -11.56 10.52
CA LEU A 311 -11.01 -11.92 10.38
C LEU A 311 -10.78 -12.80 9.14
N ALA A 312 -11.64 -13.78 8.91
CA ALA A 312 -11.62 -14.61 7.71
C ALA A 312 -11.89 -13.77 6.46
N LEU A 313 -12.86 -12.86 6.51
CA LEU A 313 -13.20 -11.98 5.39
C LEU A 313 -12.04 -11.07 4.99
N THR A 314 -11.40 -10.39 5.96
CA THR A 314 -10.26 -9.51 5.67
C THR A 314 -9.02 -10.29 5.22
N ALA A 315 -8.80 -11.52 5.72
CA ALA A 315 -7.76 -12.40 5.22
C ALA A 315 -8.00 -12.83 3.76
N ALA A 316 -9.24 -13.20 3.41
CA ALA A 316 -9.62 -13.55 2.05
C ALA A 316 -9.49 -12.35 1.09
N GLN A 317 -9.91 -11.15 1.51
CA GLN A 317 -9.71 -9.92 0.76
C GLN A 317 -8.21 -9.69 0.49
N ALA A 318 -7.38 -9.78 1.53
CA ALA A 318 -5.94 -9.56 1.39
C ALA A 318 -5.30 -10.56 0.42
N ALA A 319 -5.74 -11.84 0.43
CA ALA A 319 -5.29 -12.85 -0.53
C ALA A 319 -5.65 -12.52 -1.98
N LEU A 320 -6.86 -11.99 -2.22
CA LEU A 320 -7.29 -11.57 -3.56
C LEU A 320 -6.55 -10.32 -4.03
N LEU A 321 -6.40 -9.32 -3.15
CA LEU A 321 -5.69 -8.07 -3.46
C LEU A 321 -4.18 -8.26 -3.62
N ALA A 322 -3.62 -9.39 -3.16
CA ALA A 322 -2.23 -9.80 -3.39
C ALA A 322 -1.88 -10.07 -4.87
N VAL A 323 -2.85 -9.92 -5.78
CA VAL A 323 -2.59 -9.87 -7.22
C VAL A 323 -1.71 -8.67 -7.62
N LEU A 324 -1.69 -7.59 -6.82
CA LEU A 324 -0.89 -6.38 -7.10
C LEU A 324 0.61 -6.69 -7.33
N PRO A 325 1.35 -7.36 -6.41
CA PRO A 325 2.73 -7.81 -6.65
C PRO A 325 2.94 -8.56 -7.98
N ALA A 326 2.00 -9.43 -8.34
CA ALA A 326 2.09 -10.24 -9.55
C ALA A 326 1.86 -9.40 -10.83
N VAL A 327 0.94 -8.42 -10.77
CA VAL A 327 0.76 -7.44 -11.85
C VAL A 327 1.98 -6.54 -11.99
N VAL A 328 2.56 -6.09 -10.88
CA VAL A 328 3.80 -5.29 -10.88
C VAL A 328 4.98 -6.08 -11.48
N TYR A 329 5.06 -7.40 -11.24
CA TYR A 329 6.01 -8.26 -11.95
C TYR A 329 5.84 -8.19 -13.47
N LEU A 330 4.60 -8.28 -13.96
CA LEU A 330 4.32 -8.19 -15.39
C LEU A 330 4.66 -6.80 -15.94
N ILE A 331 4.35 -5.72 -15.22
CA ILE A 331 4.74 -4.36 -15.60
C ILE A 331 6.27 -4.26 -15.71
N GLY A 332 7.01 -4.77 -14.71
CA GLY A 332 8.46 -4.75 -14.72
C GLY A 332 9.04 -5.54 -15.90
N ARG A 333 8.50 -6.72 -16.18
CA ARG A 333 8.86 -7.50 -17.38
C ARG A 333 8.64 -6.69 -18.65
N GLU A 334 7.50 -6.02 -18.79
CA GLU A 334 7.21 -5.23 -19.99
C GLU A 334 8.13 -3.99 -20.10
N LEU A 335 8.49 -3.34 -19.01
CA LEU A 335 9.32 -2.12 -19.06
C LEU A 335 10.82 -2.41 -19.19
N SER A 336 11.29 -3.59 -18.77
CA SER A 336 12.73 -3.88 -18.76
C SER A 336 13.07 -5.37 -18.91
N SER A 337 12.82 -6.19 -17.88
CA SER A 337 13.25 -7.59 -17.83
C SER A 337 12.48 -8.39 -16.78
N ARG A 338 12.47 -9.72 -16.88
CA ARG A 338 11.85 -10.60 -15.87
C ARG A 338 12.53 -10.46 -14.51
N SER A 339 13.86 -10.38 -14.47
CA SER A 339 14.64 -10.11 -13.25
C SER A 339 14.17 -8.84 -12.54
N PHE A 340 13.97 -7.75 -13.30
CA PHE A 340 13.39 -6.52 -12.75
C PHE A 340 11.96 -6.72 -12.25
N GLY A 341 11.11 -7.42 -13.01
CA GLY A 341 9.78 -7.80 -12.58
C GLY A 341 9.78 -8.57 -11.24
N ILE A 342 10.67 -9.55 -11.06
CA ILE A 342 10.78 -10.33 -9.82
C ILE A 342 11.15 -9.42 -8.66
N ALA A 343 12.19 -8.58 -8.82
CA ALA A 343 12.63 -7.66 -7.78
C ALA A 343 11.52 -6.68 -7.38
N ALA A 344 10.79 -6.12 -8.36
CA ALA A 344 9.68 -5.21 -8.13
C ALA A 344 8.49 -5.91 -7.46
N GLY A 345 8.07 -7.07 -7.95
CA GLY A 345 6.97 -7.85 -7.36
C GLY A 345 7.26 -8.27 -5.92
N ALA A 346 8.47 -8.79 -5.66
CA ALA A 346 8.91 -9.15 -4.31
C ALA A 346 8.93 -7.94 -3.36
N LEU A 347 9.37 -6.77 -3.84
CA LEU A 347 9.38 -5.55 -3.06
C LEU A 347 7.98 -5.11 -2.66
N ILE A 348 7.02 -5.15 -3.59
CA ILE A 348 5.62 -4.80 -3.30
C ILE A 348 4.97 -5.84 -2.38
N ALA A 349 5.31 -7.12 -2.52
CA ALA A 349 4.84 -8.17 -1.60
C ALA A 349 5.29 -7.89 -0.15
N LEU A 350 6.58 -7.61 0.05
CA LEU A 350 7.13 -7.30 1.38
C LEU A 350 6.62 -5.96 1.92
N ARG A 351 6.46 -4.95 1.05
CA ARG A 351 5.85 -3.67 1.42
C ARG A 351 4.40 -3.85 1.87
N GLY A 352 3.64 -4.75 1.27
CA GLY A 352 2.28 -5.09 1.73
C GLY A 352 2.26 -5.69 3.14
N VAL A 353 3.26 -6.50 3.49
CA VAL A 353 3.44 -6.98 4.87
C VAL A 353 3.75 -5.82 5.82
N ASN A 354 4.65 -4.90 5.42
CA ASN A 354 4.92 -3.71 6.21
C ASN A 354 3.65 -2.88 6.43
N ALA A 355 2.80 -2.72 5.41
CA ALA A 355 1.55 -1.96 5.50
C ALA A 355 0.61 -2.54 6.57
N LEU A 356 0.51 -3.87 6.65
CA LEU A 356 -0.33 -4.57 7.63
C LEU A 356 0.21 -4.40 9.06
N ILE A 357 1.53 -4.40 9.23
CA ILE A 357 2.14 -4.25 10.56
C ILE A 357 2.14 -2.78 11.01
N SER A 358 2.45 -1.84 10.10
CA SER A 358 2.55 -0.41 10.43
C SER A 358 1.20 0.28 10.53
N ALA A 359 0.10 -0.35 10.09
CA ALA A 359 -1.26 0.17 10.16
C ALA A 359 -1.69 0.66 11.56
N LYS A 360 -1.12 0.10 12.63
CA LYS A 360 -1.35 0.53 14.02
C LYS A 360 -0.57 1.80 14.43
N TRP A 361 0.33 2.29 13.59
CA TRP A 361 1.27 3.36 13.93
C TRP A 361 1.21 4.56 13.01
N ILE A 362 0.76 4.38 11.76
CA ILE A 362 0.72 5.40 10.72
C ILE A 362 -0.60 5.36 9.96
N ASP A 363 -1.03 6.52 9.48
CA ASP A 363 -2.22 6.65 8.65
C ASP A 363 -1.94 6.14 7.23
N THR A 364 -2.32 4.89 6.98
CA THR A 364 -2.13 4.25 5.70
C THR A 364 -3.31 3.34 5.33
N ALA A 365 -3.33 2.87 4.09
CA ALA A 365 -4.27 1.86 3.63
C ALA A 365 -3.54 0.53 3.45
N SER A 366 -4.07 -0.52 4.06
CA SER A 366 -3.51 -1.87 3.99
C SER A 366 -4.45 -2.85 3.26
N PRO A 367 -3.94 -4.00 2.76
CA PRO A 367 -4.76 -5.01 2.09
C PRO A 367 -5.92 -5.58 2.94
N LYS A 368 -5.82 -5.54 4.28
CA LYS A 368 -6.85 -6.06 5.20
C LYS A 368 -7.87 -5.00 5.64
N MET A 369 -7.56 -3.72 5.47
CA MET A 369 -8.52 -2.66 5.77
C MET A 369 -9.62 -2.63 4.71
N MET A 370 -10.86 -2.41 5.14
CA MET A 370 -12.00 -2.32 4.24
C MET A 370 -12.06 -0.95 3.52
N LEU A 371 -10.99 -0.59 2.81
CA LEU A 371 -10.83 0.71 2.18
C LEU A 371 -10.68 0.59 0.67
N THR A 372 -11.00 1.67 -0.04
CA THR A 372 -10.94 1.73 -1.51
C THR A 372 -9.56 2.04 -2.07
N ASP A 373 -8.64 2.53 -1.25
CA ASP A 373 -7.30 2.94 -1.68
C ASP A 373 -6.49 1.77 -2.27
N PHE A 374 -6.48 0.62 -1.58
CA PHE A 374 -5.72 -0.56 -2.03
C PHE A 374 -6.33 -1.25 -3.27
N PRO A 375 -7.66 -1.47 -3.35
CA PRO A 375 -8.29 -1.92 -4.60
C PRO A 375 -8.04 -0.97 -5.78
N THR A 376 -8.00 0.34 -5.53
CA THR A 376 -7.64 1.33 -6.56
C THR A 376 -6.20 1.11 -7.05
N ALA A 377 -5.24 0.80 -6.16
CA ALA A 377 -3.87 0.47 -6.55
C ALA A 377 -3.82 -0.74 -7.50
N VAL A 378 -4.59 -1.79 -7.21
CA VAL A 378 -4.73 -2.97 -8.08
C VAL A 378 -5.26 -2.57 -9.45
N LEU A 379 -6.37 -1.84 -9.52
CA LEU A 379 -6.99 -1.46 -10.80
C LEU A 379 -6.09 -0.52 -11.62
N ILE A 380 -5.41 0.45 -10.99
CA ILE A 380 -4.42 1.30 -11.67
C ILE A 380 -3.26 0.46 -12.23
N SER A 381 -2.77 -0.53 -11.49
CA SER A 381 -1.69 -1.41 -11.97
C SER A 381 -2.15 -2.27 -13.17
N ILE A 382 -3.38 -2.79 -13.16
CA ILE A 382 -3.94 -3.57 -14.27
C ILE A 382 -4.16 -2.65 -15.48
N PHE A 383 -4.68 -1.44 -15.28
CA PHE A 383 -4.80 -0.43 -16.33
C PHE A 383 -3.45 -0.15 -16.99
N LEU A 384 -2.42 0.15 -16.18
CA LEU A 384 -1.06 0.38 -16.69
C LEU A 384 -0.53 -0.81 -17.48
N LEU A 385 -0.70 -2.03 -16.98
CA LEU A 385 -0.25 -3.25 -17.66
C LEU A 385 -0.94 -3.42 -19.03
N LEU A 386 -2.28 -3.32 -19.08
CA LEU A 386 -3.05 -3.46 -20.31
C LEU A 386 -2.68 -2.38 -21.32
N PHE A 387 -2.52 -1.15 -20.85
CA PHE A 387 -2.21 -0.01 -21.69
C PHE A 387 -0.78 -0.09 -22.24
N ILE A 388 0.21 -0.48 -21.44
CA ILE A 388 1.58 -0.76 -21.89
C ILE A 388 1.59 -1.87 -22.95
N LYS A 389 0.87 -2.98 -22.70
CA LYS A 389 0.78 -4.09 -23.66
C LYS A 389 0.13 -3.67 -24.98
N TRP A 390 -0.92 -2.86 -24.92
CA TRP A 390 -1.55 -2.31 -26.12
C TRP A 390 -0.59 -1.39 -26.90
N LEU A 391 0.12 -0.50 -26.22
CA LEU A 391 1.09 0.40 -26.87
C LEU A 391 2.23 -0.36 -27.57
N LYS A 392 2.64 -1.51 -27.04
CA LYS A 392 3.63 -2.40 -27.66
C LYS A 392 3.09 -3.24 -28.81
N ASP A 393 1.83 -3.66 -28.72
CA ASP A 393 1.16 -4.43 -29.78
C ASP A 393 -0.20 -3.81 -30.14
N PRO A 394 -0.21 -2.70 -30.90
CA PRO A 394 -1.45 -1.98 -31.21
C PRO A 394 -2.41 -2.76 -32.10
N LEU A 395 -1.99 -3.91 -32.63
CA LEU A 395 -2.81 -4.84 -33.42
C LEU A 395 -3.84 -5.60 -32.57
N ARG A 396 -3.80 -5.46 -31.23
CA ARG A 396 -4.75 -6.07 -30.30
C ARG A 396 -5.66 -5.02 -29.67
N PRO A 397 -6.65 -4.48 -30.41
CA PRO A 397 -7.52 -3.39 -29.92
C PRO A 397 -8.38 -3.81 -28.71
N GLY A 398 -8.60 -5.11 -28.49
CA GLY A 398 -9.30 -5.61 -27.30
C GLY A 398 -8.60 -5.24 -25.99
N LEU A 399 -7.27 -5.10 -25.99
CA LEU A 399 -6.52 -4.63 -24.80
C LEU A 399 -6.89 -3.19 -24.43
N LEU A 400 -7.22 -2.36 -25.42
CA LEU A 400 -7.62 -0.98 -25.20
C LEU A 400 -9.07 -0.88 -24.70
N ALA A 401 -9.97 -1.71 -25.24
CA ALA A 401 -11.31 -1.86 -24.69
C ALA A 401 -11.25 -2.30 -23.21
N TRP A 402 -10.39 -3.28 -22.89
CA TRP A 402 -10.14 -3.70 -21.52
C TRP A 402 -9.50 -2.62 -20.64
N SER A 403 -8.59 -1.82 -21.19
CA SER A 403 -8.02 -0.67 -20.47
C SER A 403 -9.12 0.33 -20.11
N GLY A 404 -10.05 0.59 -21.03
CA GLY A 404 -11.25 1.38 -20.80
C GLY A 404 -12.17 0.80 -19.73
N ALA A 405 -12.44 -0.51 -19.78
CA ALA A 405 -13.27 -1.20 -18.80
C ALA A 405 -12.68 -1.14 -17.38
N VAL A 406 -11.38 -1.43 -17.24
CA VAL A 406 -10.67 -1.33 -15.96
C VAL A 406 -10.64 0.10 -15.45
N PHE A 407 -10.52 1.08 -16.35
CA PHE A 407 -10.64 2.50 -15.99
C PHE A 407 -12.04 2.82 -15.44
N GLY A 408 -13.11 2.33 -16.09
CA GLY A 408 -14.48 2.44 -15.57
C GLY A 408 -14.63 1.86 -14.16
N PHE A 409 -14.16 0.62 -13.95
CA PHE A 409 -14.16 0.00 -12.62
C PHE A 409 -13.34 0.78 -11.59
N ALA A 410 -12.19 1.35 -11.97
CA ALA A 410 -11.38 2.16 -11.07
C ALA A 410 -12.13 3.41 -10.59
N ILE A 411 -12.88 4.07 -11.47
CA ILE A 411 -13.72 5.22 -11.11
C ILE A 411 -14.84 4.79 -10.15
N MET A 412 -15.46 3.63 -10.37
CA MET A 412 -16.51 3.09 -9.49
C MET A 412 -16.01 2.68 -8.09
N VAL A 413 -14.69 2.52 -7.91
CA VAL A 413 -14.06 2.32 -6.60
C VAL A 413 -13.65 3.65 -5.98
N ARG A 414 -12.99 4.53 -6.76
CA ARG A 414 -12.63 5.90 -6.36
C ARG A 414 -12.71 6.84 -7.55
N THR A 415 -13.44 7.93 -7.38
CA THR A 415 -13.48 9.05 -8.34
C THR A 415 -12.11 9.68 -8.60
N HIS A 416 -11.16 9.60 -7.67
CA HIS A 416 -9.77 10.05 -7.89
C HIS A 416 -9.08 9.33 -9.06
N ALA A 417 -9.56 8.15 -9.46
CA ALA A 417 -9.08 7.45 -10.65
C ALA A 417 -9.32 8.25 -11.95
N PHE A 418 -10.15 9.30 -11.95
CA PHE A 418 -10.26 10.25 -13.07
C PHE A 418 -8.91 10.84 -13.51
N ALA A 419 -7.89 10.83 -12.63
CA ALA A 419 -6.50 11.13 -12.97
C ALA A 419 -5.93 10.32 -14.15
N LEU A 420 -6.45 9.13 -14.41
CA LEU A 420 -6.01 8.28 -15.52
C LEU A 420 -6.38 8.88 -16.88
N LEU A 421 -7.47 9.64 -16.98
CA LEU A 421 -7.93 10.25 -18.22
C LEU A 421 -6.95 11.30 -18.77
N PRO A 422 -6.58 12.38 -18.03
CA PRO A 422 -5.62 13.36 -18.54
C PRO A 422 -4.24 12.73 -18.78
N ALA A 423 -3.81 11.78 -17.94
CA ALA A 423 -2.56 11.04 -18.15
C ALA A 423 -2.58 10.29 -19.51
N ALA A 424 -3.66 9.57 -19.81
CA ALA A 424 -3.81 8.89 -21.10
C ALA A 424 -3.94 9.88 -22.27
N LEU A 425 -4.73 10.94 -22.14
CA LEU A 425 -4.95 11.95 -23.19
C LEU A 425 -3.66 12.68 -23.57
N ILE A 426 -2.76 12.93 -22.62
CA ILE A 426 -1.45 13.54 -22.89
C ILE A 426 -0.46 12.51 -23.41
N PHE A 427 -0.49 11.28 -22.88
CA PHE A 427 0.47 10.26 -23.25
C PHE A 427 0.23 9.67 -24.64
N ILE A 428 -1.02 9.47 -25.08
CA ILE A 428 -1.31 8.86 -26.38
C ILE A 428 -0.72 9.69 -27.55
N PRO A 429 -0.93 11.01 -27.66
CA PRO A 429 -0.29 11.82 -28.70
C PRO A 429 1.23 11.79 -28.62
N PHE A 430 1.79 11.83 -27.40
CA PHE A 430 3.23 11.75 -27.16
C PHE A 430 3.82 10.40 -27.62
N ALA A 431 3.14 9.29 -27.33
CA ALA A 431 3.56 7.94 -27.72
C ALA A 431 3.36 7.68 -29.22
N LEU A 432 2.23 8.11 -29.79
CA LEU A 432 1.85 7.87 -31.19
C LEU A 432 2.36 8.92 -32.17
N LYS A 433 3.28 9.80 -31.75
CA LYS A 433 3.85 10.88 -32.58
C LYS A 433 2.75 11.74 -33.25
N ALA A 434 1.70 12.07 -32.51
CA ALA A 434 0.57 12.90 -32.96
C ALA A 434 -0.24 12.38 -34.16
N ARG A 435 -0.36 11.05 -34.34
CA ARG A 435 -1.29 10.46 -35.32
C ARG A 435 -2.76 10.59 -34.86
N TRP A 436 -3.40 11.72 -35.16
CA TRP A 436 -4.74 12.08 -34.67
C TRP A 436 -5.82 11.03 -34.94
N LYS A 437 -5.85 10.37 -36.11
CA LYS A 437 -6.83 9.30 -36.40
C LYS A 437 -6.70 8.12 -35.44
N SER A 438 -5.46 7.74 -35.15
CA SER A 438 -5.16 6.67 -34.19
C SER A 438 -5.47 7.07 -32.76
N PHE A 439 -5.26 8.34 -32.40
CA PHE A 439 -5.67 8.89 -31.11
C PHE A 439 -7.19 8.84 -30.93
N ILE A 440 -7.96 9.28 -31.94
CA ILE A 440 -9.42 9.26 -31.90
C ILE A 440 -9.96 7.82 -31.78
N LEU A 441 -9.46 6.90 -32.61
CA LEU A 441 -9.85 5.49 -32.53
C LEU A 441 -9.50 4.89 -31.16
N ALA A 442 -8.32 5.22 -30.64
CA ALA A 442 -7.90 4.74 -29.33
C ALA A 442 -8.81 5.27 -28.21
N GLY A 443 -9.10 6.57 -28.23
CA GLY A 443 -10.04 7.20 -27.30
C GLY A 443 -11.44 6.60 -27.39
N ALA A 444 -11.96 6.39 -28.60
CA ALA A 444 -13.28 5.81 -28.82
C ALA A 444 -13.37 4.37 -28.26
N LEU A 445 -12.38 3.51 -28.51
CA LEU A 445 -12.37 2.14 -27.99
C LEU A 445 -12.23 2.09 -26.47
N ALA A 446 -11.42 2.97 -25.88
CA ALA A 446 -11.31 3.09 -24.43
C ALA A 446 -12.62 3.58 -23.80
N LEU A 447 -13.28 4.58 -24.40
CA LEU A 447 -14.58 5.06 -23.94
C LEU A 447 -15.68 4.01 -24.07
N LEU A 448 -15.74 3.27 -25.19
CA LEU A 448 -16.67 2.15 -25.36
C LEU A 448 -16.43 1.07 -24.31
N GLY A 449 -15.17 0.77 -23.98
CA GLY A 449 -14.82 -0.18 -22.93
C GLY A 449 -15.29 0.28 -21.54
N LEU A 450 -15.07 1.57 -21.23
CA LEU A 450 -15.54 2.20 -20.00
C LEU A 450 -17.06 2.09 -19.89
N PHE A 451 -17.78 2.54 -20.92
CA PHE A 451 -19.23 2.52 -20.92
C PHE A 451 -19.76 1.09 -20.88
N ALA A 452 -19.18 0.13 -21.60
CA ALA A 452 -19.62 -1.26 -21.52
C ALA A 452 -19.48 -1.85 -20.10
N ALA A 453 -18.48 -1.43 -19.33
CA ALA A 453 -18.29 -1.87 -17.95
C ALA A 453 -19.25 -1.20 -16.95
N THR A 454 -19.52 0.10 -17.12
CA THR A 454 -20.33 0.88 -16.17
C THR A 454 -21.82 0.88 -16.49
N LEU A 455 -22.19 0.71 -17.76
CA LEU A 455 -23.57 0.85 -18.25
C LEU A 455 -24.59 -0.03 -17.53
N PRO A 456 -24.32 -1.31 -17.19
CA PRO A 456 -25.30 -2.12 -16.46
C PRO A 456 -25.70 -1.52 -15.11
N TRP A 457 -24.75 -0.95 -14.38
CA TRP A 457 -25.02 -0.27 -13.11
C TRP A 457 -25.76 1.05 -13.31
N GLU A 458 -25.43 1.80 -14.37
CA GLU A 458 -26.13 3.05 -14.68
C GLU A 458 -27.57 2.83 -15.14
N ILE A 459 -27.86 1.72 -15.83
CA ILE A 459 -29.24 1.31 -16.15
C ILE A 459 -30.02 1.03 -14.86
N ARG A 460 -29.41 0.34 -13.89
CA ARG A 460 -30.00 0.13 -12.55
C ARG A 460 -30.24 1.45 -11.83
N ASN A 461 -29.29 2.38 -11.89
CA ASN A 461 -29.48 3.71 -11.29
C ASN A 461 -30.69 4.41 -11.92
N GLN A 462 -30.78 4.42 -13.25
CA GLN A 462 -31.88 5.03 -13.97
C GLN A 462 -33.23 4.39 -13.61
N SER A 463 -33.29 3.05 -13.49
CA SER A 463 -34.54 2.36 -13.07
C SER A 463 -34.96 2.72 -11.65
N ASN A 464 -34.02 3.08 -10.77
CA ASN A 464 -34.28 3.52 -9.40
C ASN A 464 -34.49 5.04 -9.29
N GLY A 465 -34.68 5.75 -10.41
CA GLY A 465 -34.90 7.21 -10.44
C GLY A 465 -33.63 8.04 -10.24
N ILE A 466 -32.44 7.42 -10.25
CA ILE A 466 -31.14 8.08 -10.13
C ILE A 466 -30.63 8.42 -11.53
N PRO A 467 -30.27 9.69 -11.83
CA PRO A 467 -29.73 10.04 -13.15
C PRO A 467 -28.47 9.24 -13.49
N MET A 468 -28.36 8.77 -14.73
CA MET A 468 -27.18 8.04 -15.21
C MET A 468 -25.93 8.89 -15.02
N TYR A 469 -24.85 8.26 -14.56
CA TYR A 469 -23.54 8.88 -14.32
C TYR A 469 -23.54 9.99 -13.24
N SER A 470 -24.61 10.12 -12.45
CA SER A 470 -24.67 11.09 -11.33
C SER A 470 -23.67 10.83 -10.21
N SER A 471 -23.25 9.57 -10.07
CA SER A 471 -22.22 9.13 -9.12
C SER A 471 -20.87 9.84 -9.31
N TYR A 472 -20.58 10.27 -10.53
CA TYR A 472 -19.27 10.81 -10.86
C TYR A 472 -19.17 12.32 -10.67
N TYR A 473 -20.22 13.08 -10.99
CA TYR A 473 -20.21 14.54 -10.82
C TYR A 473 -20.64 14.98 -9.41
N SER A 474 -21.49 14.21 -8.72
CA SER A 474 -21.93 14.53 -7.35
C SER A 474 -20.74 14.67 -6.39
N ARG A 475 -19.75 13.79 -6.47
CA ARG A 475 -18.53 13.89 -5.64
C ARG A 475 -17.70 15.13 -5.96
N LEU A 476 -17.61 15.52 -7.23
CA LEU A 476 -16.93 16.75 -7.63
C LEU A 476 -17.63 17.97 -7.01
N VAL A 477 -18.96 18.00 -7.04
CA VAL A 477 -19.75 19.08 -6.42
C VAL A 477 -19.56 19.13 -4.91
N VAL A 478 -19.58 17.98 -4.23
CA VAL A 478 -19.33 17.91 -2.78
C VAL A 478 -17.95 18.46 -2.43
N ILE A 479 -16.91 18.11 -3.21
CA ILE A 479 -15.55 18.64 -3.00
C ILE A 479 -15.53 20.15 -3.23
N ILE A 480 -16.13 20.65 -4.31
CA ILE A 480 -16.19 22.09 -4.62
C ILE A 480 -16.91 22.84 -3.49
N ARG A 481 -18.06 22.38 -3.02
CA ARG A 481 -18.82 23.02 -1.93
C ARG A 481 -18.05 22.97 -0.61
N SER A 482 -17.60 21.79 -0.19
CA SER A 482 -17.00 21.57 1.14
C SER A 482 -15.55 22.01 1.29
N ARG A 483 -14.79 22.11 0.18
CA ARG A 483 -13.36 22.48 0.20
C ARG A 483 -13.09 23.85 -0.39
N TYR A 484 -13.89 24.29 -1.37
CA TYR A 484 -13.69 25.57 -2.04
C TYR A 484 -14.72 26.63 -1.62
N GLY A 485 -15.80 26.26 -0.93
CA GLY A 485 -16.84 27.20 -0.47
C GLY A 485 -17.60 27.88 -1.61
N LEU A 486 -17.57 27.29 -2.82
CA LEU A 486 -18.27 27.80 -3.99
C LEU A 486 -19.67 27.18 -4.04
N ASP A 487 -20.71 28.02 -3.98
CA ASP A 487 -22.11 27.60 -4.16
C ASP A 487 -22.36 27.17 -5.60
N ALA A 488 -22.21 25.88 -5.87
CA ALA A 488 -22.50 25.25 -7.17
C ALA A 488 -24.02 25.07 -7.40
N ASN A 489 -24.83 26.11 -7.18
CA ASN A 489 -26.29 26.06 -7.09
C ASN A 489 -27.06 25.99 -8.43
N THR A 490 -26.46 25.51 -9.53
CA THR A 490 -27.08 25.69 -10.86
C THR A 490 -27.31 24.44 -11.71
N SER A 491 -27.18 23.19 -11.21
CA SER A 491 -27.40 22.05 -12.14
C SER A 491 -27.76 20.68 -11.59
N ILE A 492 -28.09 20.52 -10.30
CA ILE A 492 -28.46 19.20 -9.76
C ILE A 492 -29.84 19.27 -9.08
N PRO A 493 -30.81 18.44 -9.47
CA PRO A 493 -32.08 18.35 -8.74
C PRO A 493 -31.79 17.91 -7.30
N GLN A 494 -32.34 18.61 -6.31
CA GLN A 494 -32.25 18.18 -4.92
C GLN A 494 -33.05 16.88 -4.74
N PRO A 495 -32.41 15.72 -4.47
CA PRO A 495 -33.16 14.49 -4.22
C PRO A 495 -33.42 14.40 -2.71
N GLY A 496 -34.69 14.38 -2.32
CA GLY A 496 -35.07 13.88 -1.00
C GLY A 496 -34.56 12.45 -0.84
N GLY A 497 -33.68 12.21 0.12
CA GLY A 497 -33.18 10.87 0.45
C GLY A 497 -31.73 10.53 0.04
N ALA A 498 -30.81 11.50 -0.07
CA ALA A 498 -29.39 11.20 -0.31
C ALA A 498 -28.70 10.54 0.91
N VAL A 499 -28.23 9.29 0.75
CA VAL A 499 -27.42 8.52 1.73
C VAL A 499 -25.95 8.99 1.79
N SER A 500 -25.56 9.99 1.00
CA SER A 500 -24.28 10.67 1.18
C SER A 500 -24.38 11.77 2.23
N ARG A 501 -24.67 11.41 3.49
CA ARG A 501 -24.39 12.24 4.68
C ARG A 501 -24.04 11.38 5.88
N ALA A 502 -22.75 11.13 6.08
CA ALA A 502 -22.18 11.59 7.34
C ALA A 502 -21.95 13.09 7.16
N ALA A 503 -22.71 13.90 7.91
CA ALA A 503 -22.36 15.29 8.20
C ALA A 503 -22.37 16.30 7.04
N ASP A 504 -23.52 16.88 6.71
CA ASP A 504 -23.56 18.23 6.10
C ASP A 504 -24.71 19.01 6.75
N PRO A 505 -24.45 19.92 7.71
CA PRO A 505 -25.45 20.86 8.16
C PRO A 505 -25.43 22.10 7.25
N GLU A 506 -26.55 22.34 6.58
CA GLU A 506 -26.99 23.71 6.41
C GLU A 506 -27.37 24.25 7.79
N GLN A 507 -26.39 24.81 8.49
CA GLN A 507 -26.53 25.95 9.39
C GLN A 507 -25.13 26.32 9.89
N GLY A 508 -24.77 27.57 9.64
CA GLY A 508 -23.48 28.12 10.01
C GLY A 508 -23.25 28.05 11.50
N GLN A 509 -22.40 27.13 11.94
CA GLN A 509 -21.50 27.36 13.04
C GLN A 509 -20.14 26.82 12.62
N SER A 510 -19.22 27.77 12.47
CA SER A 510 -17.78 27.60 12.57
C SER A 510 -17.43 26.33 13.35
N ARG A 511 -17.02 25.27 12.64
CA ARG A 511 -16.14 24.26 13.24
C ARG A 511 -15.00 25.07 13.83
N GLN A 512 -14.96 25.13 15.16
CA GLN A 512 -13.91 25.79 15.90
C GLN A 512 -12.58 25.28 15.31
N ARG A 513 -11.90 26.16 14.56
CA ARG A 513 -10.45 26.14 14.45
C ARG A 513 -9.98 25.88 15.87
N SER A 514 -9.45 24.69 16.14
CA SER A 514 -8.79 24.44 17.41
C SER A 514 -7.79 25.58 17.59
N PRO A 515 -7.94 26.45 18.61
CA PRO A 515 -7.04 27.56 18.79
C PRO A 515 -5.77 27.00 19.43
N ARG A 516 -4.94 26.34 18.62
CA ARG A 516 -3.58 26.01 19.00
C ARG A 516 -2.63 26.50 17.92
N LEU A 517 -1.93 27.55 18.31
CA LEU A 517 -0.80 28.24 17.69
C LEU A 517 -1.14 29.17 16.52
N LEU A 518 -1.25 30.45 16.91
CA LEU A 518 -1.07 31.66 16.11
C LEU A 518 0.24 31.64 15.31
N ALA A 519 0.27 30.88 14.22
CA ALA A 519 1.22 31.13 13.13
C ALA A 519 0.41 31.69 11.96
N GLU A 520 0.92 32.73 11.31
CA GLU A 520 0.33 33.21 10.06
C GLU A 520 0.19 32.03 9.08
N PRO A 521 -0.94 31.92 8.37
CA PRO A 521 -1.13 30.84 7.41
C PRO A 521 -0.01 30.88 6.35
N PHE A 522 0.78 29.80 6.25
CA PHE A 522 1.86 29.68 5.26
C PHE A 522 1.38 29.87 3.81
N CYS A 523 0.10 29.59 3.55
CA CYS A 523 -0.54 29.78 2.26
C CYS A 523 -1.83 30.62 2.41
N ASP A 524 -1.84 31.80 1.79
CA ASP A 524 -3.01 32.69 1.77
C ASP A 524 -3.96 32.46 0.57
N SER A 525 -3.51 31.71 -0.44
CA SER A 525 -4.30 31.44 -1.66
C SER A 525 -4.60 29.95 -1.86
N MET A 526 -5.72 29.66 -2.51
CA MET A 526 -6.12 28.29 -2.86
C MET A 526 -5.07 27.60 -3.74
N LEU A 527 -4.49 28.32 -4.71
CA LEU A 527 -3.42 27.78 -5.57
C LEU A 527 -2.17 27.42 -4.76
N CYS A 528 -1.80 28.25 -3.77
CA CYS A 528 -0.71 27.92 -2.84
C CYS A 528 -1.03 26.64 -2.07
N SER A 529 -2.24 26.51 -1.52
CA SER A 529 -2.65 25.31 -0.78
C SER A 529 -2.60 24.05 -1.65
N ILE A 530 -3.19 24.08 -2.85
CA ILE A 530 -3.16 22.95 -3.80
C ILE A 530 -1.71 22.56 -4.12
N ALA A 531 -0.87 23.53 -4.44
CA ALA A 531 0.54 23.25 -4.73
C ALA A 531 1.27 22.71 -3.47
N ASN A 532 0.95 23.21 -2.27
CA ASN A 532 1.55 22.74 -1.02
C ASN A 532 1.20 21.28 -0.74
N HIS A 533 -0.07 20.89 -0.92
CA HIS A 533 -0.51 19.49 -0.86
C HIS A 533 0.13 18.63 -1.96
N LEU A 534 0.31 19.15 -3.17
CA LEU A 534 0.96 18.42 -4.27
C LEU A 534 2.41 18.08 -3.95
N ILE A 535 3.16 19.06 -3.45
CA ILE A 535 4.55 18.85 -3.04
C ILE A 535 4.62 17.95 -1.80
N HIS A 536 3.68 18.07 -0.85
CA HIS A 536 3.61 17.15 0.28
C HIS A 536 3.38 15.70 -0.15
N ASN A 537 2.46 15.46 -1.09
CA ASN A 537 2.21 14.15 -1.67
C ASN A 537 3.44 13.57 -2.39
N LEU A 538 4.20 14.43 -3.08
CA LEU A 538 5.45 14.02 -3.73
C LEU A 538 6.50 13.62 -2.68
N VAL A 539 6.70 14.46 -1.65
CA VAL A 539 7.70 14.22 -0.59
C VAL A 539 7.35 12.97 0.21
N THR A 540 6.11 12.81 0.67
CA THR A 540 5.64 11.64 1.44
C THR A 540 5.81 10.31 0.69
N SER A 541 5.68 10.34 -0.64
CA SER A 541 5.94 9.17 -1.50
C SER A 541 7.44 8.81 -1.56
N LEU A 542 8.34 9.81 -1.50
CA LEU A 542 9.79 9.61 -1.60
C LEU A 542 10.43 9.20 -0.26
N VAL A 543 10.03 9.83 0.84
CA VAL A 543 10.58 9.55 2.18
C VAL A 543 10.13 8.20 2.75
N SER A 544 9.20 7.52 2.09
CA SER A 544 8.82 6.13 2.37
C SER A 544 9.89 5.11 1.95
N LEU A 545 10.92 5.53 1.21
CA LEU A 545 12.09 4.70 0.88
C LEU A 545 13.05 4.57 2.09
N PRO A 546 14.05 3.66 2.06
CA PRO A 546 14.94 3.45 3.20
C PRO A 546 15.54 4.77 3.73
N ALA A 547 15.29 5.07 5.01
CA ALA A 547 15.63 6.35 5.63
C ALA A 547 17.01 6.37 6.31
N ALA A 548 17.63 5.20 6.52
CA ALA A 548 18.92 5.05 7.17
C ALA A 548 19.78 3.99 6.50
N LEU A 549 21.10 4.05 6.72
CA LEU A 549 22.04 2.99 6.34
C LEU A 549 21.97 1.79 7.29
N THR A 550 21.43 1.97 8.49
CA THR A 550 21.19 0.92 9.48
C THR A 550 20.01 0.06 9.05
N PHE A 551 20.09 -1.24 9.35
CA PHE A 551 19.05 -2.21 9.02
C PHE A 551 17.98 -2.28 10.12
N ASP A 552 17.39 -1.13 10.43
CA ASP A 552 16.34 -1.00 11.42
C ASP A 552 15.12 -1.86 11.08
N ASP A 553 14.41 -2.30 12.12
CA ASP A 553 13.11 -2.91 11.94
C ASP A 553 12.04 -1.85 11.65
N LEU A 554 10.82 -2.32 11.37
CA LEU A 554 9.72 -1.44 11.00
C LEU A 554 9.33 -0.48 12.12
N TRP A 555 9.33 -0.92 13.37
CA TRP A 555 8.96 -0.09 14.51
C TRP A 555 9.95 1.05 14.69
N ASN A 556 11.25 0.74 14.73
CA ASN A 556 12.29 1.74 14.89
C ASN A 556 12.37 2.66 13.68
N THR A 557 12.10 2.18 12.46
CA THR A 557 12.03 3.05 11.28
C THR A 557 10.92 4.10 11.40
N VAL A 558 9.73 3.70 11.86
CA VAL A 558 8.54 4.58 11.93
C VAL A 558 8.56 5.46 13.18
N LYS A 559 9.01 4.94 14.32
CA LYS A 559 9.01 5.62 15.62
C LYS A 559 10.33 6.28 15.98
N ALA A 560 11.38 6.13 15.17
CA ALA A 560 12.59 6.94 15.30
C ALA A 560 12.26 8.43 15.25
N ASP A 561 13.20 9.26 15.70
CA ASP A 561 13.10 10.73 15.70
C ASP A 561 13.19 11.36 14.29
N THR A 562 12.67 10.65 13.28
CA THR A 562 12.49 11.14 11.93
C THR A 562 11.13 11.83 11.80
N PRO A 563 11.07 13.06 11.27
CA PRO A 563 9.84 13.86 11.29
C PRO A 563 8.73 13.31 10.36
N TYR A 564 9.06 12.44 9.40
CA TYR A 564 8.22 12.17 8.25
C TYR A 564 6.94 11.37 8.53
N TRP A 565 6.96 10.47 9.51
CA TRP A 565 5.79 9.64 9.87
C TRP A 565 4.91 10.31 10.93
N LYS A 566 5.31 11.48 11.45
CA LYS A 566 4.50 12.29 12.36
C LYS A 566 3.63 13.24 11.54
N GLN A 567 2.40 13.49 11.98
CA GLN A 567 1.43 14.26 11.20
C GLN A 567 1.87 15.71 10.95
N THR A 568 2.49 16.34 11.93
CA THR A 568 2.83 17.77 11.93
C THR A 568 4.19 18.08 11.34
N TRP A 569 5.06 17.07 11.12
CA TRP A 569 6.44 17.22 10.60
C TRP A 569 7.33 18.22 11.36
N ASN A 570 6.87 18.74 12.51
CA ASN A 570 7.49 19.77 13.31
C ASN A 570 8.37 19.20 14.45
N GLU A 571 8.23 17.91 14.72
CA GLU A 571 8.98 17.18 15.73
C GLU A 571 10.05 16.32 15.09
N GLY A 572 11.30 16.47 15.56
CA GLY A 572 12.46 15.78 15.02
C GLY A 572 13.19 16.58 13.94
N ARG A 573 14.40 16.14 13.55
CA ARG A 573 15.21 16.77 12.51
C ARG A 573 15.80 15.73 11.57
N VAL A 574 15.88 16.07 10.29
CA VAL A 574 16.61 15.25 9.32
C VAL A 574 18.10 15.37 9.60
N GLY A 575 18.69 14.35 10.20
CA GLY A 575 20.14 14.27 10.41
C GLY A 575 20.93 14.13 9.10
N VAL A 576 22.26 14.26 9.19
CA VAL A 576 23.17 14.15 8.03
C VAL A 576 23.01 12.80 7.32
N SER A 577 22.85 11.70 8.07
CA SER A 577 22.59 10.37 7.53
C SER A 577 21.28 10.30 6.76
N GLY A 578 20.20 10.88 7.29
CA GLY A 578 18.89 10.96 6.62
C GLY A 578 18.97 11.76 5.32
N PHE A 579 19.67 12.90 5.32
CA PHE A 579 19.90 13.68 4.11
C PHE A 579 20.69 12.89 3.04
N ALA A 580 21.75 12.20 3.45
CA ALA A 580 22.52 11.32 2.56
C ALA A 580 21.65 10.20 1.96
N MET A 581 20.75 9.64 2.76
CA MET A 581 19.80 8.61 2.29
C MET A 581 18.76 9.17 1.33
N ILE A 582 18.24 10.37 1.54
CA ILE A 582 17.36 11.05 0.57
C ILE A 582 18.08 11.22 -0.76
N LEU A 583 19.32 11.76 -0.75
CA LEU A 583 20.10 11.91 -1.98
C LEU A 583 20.39 10.58 -2.67
N LEU A 584 20.72 9.53 -1.91
CA LEU A 584 20.91 8.19 -2.45
C LEU A 584 19.62 7.67 -3.10
N ASN A 585 18.48 7.83 -2.44
CA ASN A 585 17.18 7.39 -2.96
C ASN A 585 16.79 8.14 -4.24
N LEU A 586 17.00 9.46 -4.29
CA LEU A 586 16.79 10.26 -5.51
C LEU A 586 17.73 9.82 -6.64
N GLY A 587 18.99 9.51 -6.34
CA GLY A 587 19.96 8.97 -7.29
C GLY A 587 19.54 7.60 -7.84
N MET A 588 19.01 6.73 -6.98
CA MET A 588 18.50 5.41 -7.37
C MET A 588 17.25 5.50 -8.25
N ILE A 589 16.30 6.37 -7.92
CA ILE A 589 15.13 6.65 -8.77
C ILE A 589 15.58 7.19 -10.13
N ALA A 590 16.51 8.15 -10.14
CA ALA A 590 17.00 8.75 -11.37
C ALA A 590 17.73 7.73 -12.26
N LEU A 591 18.56 6.87 -11.66
CA LEU A 591 19.21 5.76 -12.35
C LEU A 591 18.20 4.76 -12.91
N GLY A 592 17.17 4.44 -12.14
CA GLY A 592 16.07 3.57 -12.58
C GLY A 592 15.31 4.15 -13.76
N ALA A 593 14.93 5.43 -13.70
CA ALA A 593 14.28 6.12 -14.81
C ALA A 593 15.16 6.14 -16.06
N GLY A 594 16.46 6.42 -15.93
CA GLY A 594 17.41 6.36 -17.04
C GLY A 594 17.55 4.95 -17.65
N SER A 595 17.54 3.90 -16.81
CA SER A 595 17.56 2.50 -17.24
C SER A 595 16.29 2.11 -18.00
N LEU A 596 15.11 2.45 -17.46
CA LEU A 596 13.83 2.16 -18.08
C LEU A 596 13.64 2.96 -19.38
N TRP A 597 14.09 4.21 -19.43
CA TRP A 597 14.08 5.01 -20.66
C TRP A 597 14.91 4.36 -21.76
N ARG A 598 16.09 3.83 -21.44
CA ARG A 598 16.91 3.11 -22.41
C ARG A 598 16.21 1.85 -22.94
N ARG A 599 15.46 1.13 -22.10
CA ARG A 599 14.86 -0.18 -22.45
C ARG A 599 13.48 -0.07 -23.10
N ALA A 600 12.64 0.85 -22.63
CA ALA A 600 11.25 1.00 -23.07
C ALA A 600 10.94 2.39 -23.69
N GLY A 601 11.94 3.26 -23.82
CA GLY A 601 11.78 4.59 -24.42
C GLY A 601 10.69 5.40 -23.74
N ARG A 602 9.80 5.97 -24.55
CA ARG A 602 8.66 6.80 -24.10
C ARG A 602 7.71 6.04 -23.17
N LEU A 603 7.57 4.72 -23.32
CA LEU A 603 6.69 3.90 -22.47
C LEU A 603 7.09 3.95 -21.00
N SER A 604 8.38 4.18 -20.71
CA SER A 604 8.88 4.32 -19.35
C SER A 604 8.38 5.58 -18.63
N VAL A 605 7.78 6.56 -19.32
CA VAL A 605 7.27 7.80 -18.71
C VAL A 605 5.81 7.66 -18.24
N LEU A 606 5.07 6.71 -18.81
CA LEU A 606 3.65 6.52 -18.52
C LEU A 606 3.34 6.28 -17.03
N PRO A 607 4.05 5.38 -16.31
CA PRO A 607 3.80 5.21 -14.87
C PRO A 607 4.03 6.50 -14.07
N ALA A 608 5.10 7.25 -14.37
CA ALA A 608 5.37 8.54 -13.72
C ALA A 608 4.26 9.57 -14.00
N LEU A 609 3.71 9.62 -15.22
CA LEU A 609 2.58 10.51 -15.52
C LEU A 609 1.33 10.13 -14.72
N VAL A 610 0.98 8.85 -14.66
CA VAL A 610 -0.15 8.37 -13.84
C VAL A 610 0.04 8.75 -12.38
N PHE A 611 1.25 8.55 -11.84
CA PHE A 611 1.60 8.97 -10.48
C PHE A 611 1.36 10.48 -10.28
N LEU A 612 1.95 11.33 -11.12
CA LEU A 612 1.85 12.79 -10.98
C LEU A 612 0.41 13.32 -11.12
N PHE A 613 -0.37 12.80 -12.08
CA PHE A 613 -1.78 13.19 -12.23
C PHE A 613 -2.64 12.73 -11.06
N TYR A 614 -2.37 11.55 -10.50
CA TYR A 614 -3.09 11.10 -9.31
C TYR A 614 -2.79 12.00 -8.11
N LEU A 615 -1.53 12.39 -7.91
CA LEU A 615 -1.17 13.35 -6.87
C LEU A 615 -1.84 14.71 -7.09
N LEU A 616 -1.91 15.18 -8.33
CA LEU A 616 -2.62 16.41 -8.68
C LEU A 616 -4.10 16.34 -8.29
N VAL A 617 -4.79 15.26 -8.63
CA VAL A 617 -6.21 15.07 -8.30
C VAL A 617 -6.44 15.00 -6.78
N ASN A 618 -5.57 14.31 -6.02
CA ASN A 618 -5.62 14.33 -4.56
C ASN A 618 -5.45 15.75 -3.99
N SER A 619 -4.56 16.53 -4.58
CA SER A 619 -4.23 17.89 -4.13
C SER A 619 -5.33 18.89 -4.47
N LEU A 620 -6.03 18.70 -5.60
CA LEU A 620 -7.28 19.39 -5.89
C LEU A 620 -8.39 19.03 -4.87
N GLY A 621 -8.34 17.85 -4.26
CA GLY A 621 -9.19 17.48 -3.15
C GLY A 621 -8.78 18.08 -1.80
N ILE A 622 -7.65 18.81 -1.73
CA ILE A 622 -6.99 19.27 -0.49
C ILE A 622 -6.75 18.06 0.43
N THR A 623 -6.18 17.00 -0.13
CA THR A 623 -5.82 15.78 0.62
C THR A 623 -4.38 15.40 0.34
N SER A 624 -3.62 15.12 1.39
CA SER A 624 -2.24 14.70 1.24
C SER A 624 -1.76 13.73 2.32
N GLY A 625 -0.74 12.94 1.99
CA GLY A 625 -0.10 12.00 2.91
C GLY A 625 -0.27 10.53 2.53
N GLY A 626 0.30 9.67 3.37
CA GLY A 626 0.54 8.25 3.12
C GLY A 626 -0.70 7.47 2.66
N ARG A 627 -1.84 7.66 3.33
CA ARG A 627 -3.11 7.03 2.94
C ARG A 627 -3.55 7.42 1.53
N TYR A 628 -3.46 8.70 1.17
CA TYR A 628 -3.96 9.21 -0.11
C TYR A 628 -3.07 8.85 -1.29
N VAL A 629 -1.75 8.68 -1.06
CA VAL A 629 -0.81 8.28 -2.12
C VAL A 629 -0.70 6.76 -2.32
N ALA A 630 -1.22 5.95 -1.38
CA ALA A 630 -1.20 4.48 -1.44
C ALA A 630 -1.65 3.87 -2.79
N PRO A 631 -2.61 4.44 -3.55
CA PRO A 631 -2.98 3.93 -4.86
C PRO A 631 -1.86 3.96 -5.92
N VAL A 632 -0.87 4.83 -5.77
CA VAL A 632 0.16 5.09 -6.80
C VAL A 632 1.61 5.12 -6.29
N ASP A 633 1.84 5.17 -4.97
CA ASP A 633 3.19 5.30 -4.38
C ASP A 633 4.11 4.09 -4.68
N TRP A 634 3.55 2.93 -5.00
CA TRP A 634 4.29 1.75 -5.48
C TRP A 634 5.06 2.04 -6.79
N ILE A 635 4.65 3.05 -7.57
CA ILE A 635 5.35 3.49 -8.77
C ILE A 635 6.73 4.08 -8.40
N VAL A 636 6.85 4.80 -7.28
CA VAL A 636 8.13 5.28 -6.78
C VAL A 636 9.06 4.10 -6.45
N SER A 637 8.51 3.07 -5.80
CA SER A 637 9.24 1.82 -5.51
C SER A 637 9.71 1.11 -6.79
N LEU A 638 8.91 1.15 -7.86
CA LEU A 638 9.24 0.58 -9.17
C LEU A 638 10.47 1.27 -9.81
N TYR A 639 10.51 2.60 -9.84
CA TYR A 639 11.69 3.33 -10.36
C TYR A 639 12.91 3.16 -9.44
N TYR A 640 12.71 3.19 -8.13
CA TYR A 640 13.79 2.99 -7.16
C TYR A 640 14.47 1.62 -7.33
N ILE A 641 13.69 0.52 -7.38
CA ILE A 641 14.25 -0.83 -7.53
C ILE A 641 14.83 -1.05 -8.93
N ALA A 642 14.35 -0.34 -9.97
CA ALA A 642 14.95 -0.37 -11.30
C ALA A 642 16.40 0.15 -11.28
N GLY A 643 16.69 1.18 -10.48
CA GLY A 643 18.05 1.68 -10.28
C GLY A 643 18.96 0.63 -9.63
N GLY A 644 18.46 -0.06 -8.60
CA GLY A 644 19.20 -1.15 -7.96
C GLY A 644 19.44 -2.33 -8.89
N VAL A 645 18.44 -2.73 -9.67
CA VAL A 645 18.61 -3.77 -10.69
C VAL A 645 19.63 -3.34 -11.73
N GLN A 646 19.64 -2.08 -12.17
CA GLN A 646 20.65 -1.58 -13.10
C GLN A 646 22.08 -1.69 -12.53
N LEU A 647 22.28 -1.41 -11.24
CA LEU A 647 23.57 -1.60 -10.57
C LEU A 647 23.97 -3.08 -10.52
N THR A 648 23.02 -3.98 -10.21
CA THR A 648 23.30 -5.42 -10.22
C THR A 648 23.65 -5.91 -11.62
N GLU A 649 22.96 -5.44 -12.66
CA GLU A 649 23.27 -5.78 -14.06
C GLU A 649 24.68 -5.33 -14.46
N TRP A 650 25.09 -4.12 -14.06
CA TRP A 650 26.46 -3.64 -14.31
C TRP A 650 27.49 -4.48 -13.57
N LEU A 651 27.22 -4.86 -12.32
CA LEU A 651 28.07 -5.77 -11.55
C LEU A 651 28.22 -7.13 -12.26
N TRP A 652 27.12 -7.75 -12.67
CA TRP A 652 27.13 -9.05 -13.35
C TRP A 652 27.80 -9.00 -14.72
N ARG A 653 27.59 -7.91 -15.49
CA ARG A 653 28.29 -7.68 -16.76
C ARG A 653 29.78 -7.49 -16.56
N ALA A 654 30.19 -6.70 -15.57
CA ALA A 654 31.62 -6.50 -15.26
C ALA A 654 32.29 -7.78 -14.75
N ALA A 655 31.56 -8.65 -14.04
CA ALA A 655 32.01 -9.99 -13.66
C ALA A 655 31.93 -11.03 -14.82
N GLY A 656 31.44 -10.62 -15.98
CA GLY A 656 31.34 -11.37 -17.23
C GLY A 656 30.15 -12.33 -17.33
N TYR A 657 29.20 -12.32 -16.38
CA TYR A 657 28.11 -13.32 -16.32
C TYR A 657 26.97 -13.05 -17.29
N LEU A 658 26.86 -11.80 -17.75
CA LEU A 658 25.88 -11.39 -18.74
C LEU A 658 26.60 -11.01 -20.04
N PRO A 659 26.11 -11.47 -21.20
CA PRO A 659 26.62 -11.02 -22.49
C PRO A 659 26.35 -9.52 -22.69
N LEU A 660 27.09 -8.90 -23.62
CA LEU A 660 26.74 -7.57 -24.13
C LEU A 660 25.38 -7.69 -24.82
N GLU A 661 24.35 -7.03 -24.27
CA GLU A 661 23.00 -7.04 -24.87
C GLU A 661 23.07 -6.49 -26.30
N GLU A 662 22.67 -7.32 -27.27
CA GLU A 662 22.28 -6.85 -28.59
C GLU A 662 21.01 -6.00 -28.46
N SER A 663 21.01 -4.88 -29.16
CA SER A 663 19.88 -3.97 -29.22
C SER A 663 18.72 -4.69 -29.91
N ALA A 664 17.68 -5.05 -29.16
CA ALA A 664 16.38 -5.34 -29.77
C ALA A 664 15.84 -4.01 -30.31
N GLY A 665 16.06 -3.76 -31.60
CA GLY A 665 15.42 -2.66 -32.30
C GLY A 665 13.91 -2.93 -32.37
N ASP A 666 13.12 -2.03 -31.79
CA ASP A 666 11.67 -2.06 -31.99
C ASP A 666 11.35 -1.64 -33.42
N GLY A 667 10.90 -2.59 -34.23
CA GLY A 667 10.22 -2.31 -35.49
C GLY A 667 8.89 -1.62 -35.20
N GLU A 668 8.73 -0.40 -35.69
CA GLU A 668 7.53 0.42 -35.50
C GLU A 668 6.31 -0.25 -36.17
N LYS A 669 5.44 -0.89 -35.38
CA LYS A 669 4.19 -1.50 -35.88
C LYS A 669 3.08 -0.45 -35.90
N ALA A 670 2.51 -0.21 -37.08
CA ALA A 670 1.41 0.73 -37.25
C ALA A 670 0.09 0.18 -36.68
N ILE A 671 -0.75 1.10 -36.18
CA ILE A 671 -2.12 0.80 -35.75
C ILE A 671 -2.95 0.42 -36.97
N PRO A 672 -3.67 -0.71 -36.95
CA PRO A 672 -4.50 -1.13 -38.07
C PRO A 672 -5.66 -0.14 -38.26
N ALA A 673 -6.00 0.15 -39.52
CA ALA A 673 -7.20 0.93 -39.84
C ALA A 673 -8.46 0.16 -39.42
N PHE A 674 -9.52 0.90 -39.06
CA PHE A 674 -10.81 0.30 -38.72
C PHE A 674 -11.36 -0.48 -39.93
N SER A 675 -11.73 -1.74 -39.73
CA SER A 675 -12.27 -2.64 -40.76
C SER A 675 -13.37 -3.52 -40.18
N GLN A 676 -14.24 -4.07 -41.04
CA GLN A 676 -15.30 -4.99 -40.63
C GLN A 676 -14.75 -6.28 -39.96
N ALA A 677 -13.55 -6.72 -40.33
CA ALA A 677 -12.86 -7.81 -39.65
C ALA A 677 -12.40 -7.45 -38.23
N LEU A 678 -12.16 -6.16 -37.95
CA LEU A 678 -11.77 -5.66 -36.63
C LEU A 678 -12.96 -5.66 -35.66
N SER A 679 -14.16 -5.28 -36.12
CA SER A 679 -15.36 -5.25 -35.27
C SER A 679 -15.79 -6.65 -34.81
N VAL A 680 -15.74 -7.65 -35.70
CA VAL A 680 -16.01 -9.06 -35.35
C VAL A 680 -15.03 -9.58 -34.30
N ARG A 681 -13.74 -9.17 -34.37
CA ARG A 681 -12.72 -9.54 -33.37
C ARG A 681 -12.90 -8.85 -32.02
N LEU A 682 -13.60 -7.72 -31.96
CA LEU A 682 -13.85 -6.97 -30.73
C LEU A 682 -15.10 -7.43 -29.99
N LEU A 683 -16.07 -8.02 -30.70
CA LEU A 683 -17.36 -8.45 -30.13
C LEU A 683 -17.20 -9.35 -28.89
N PRO A 684 -16.33 -10.38 -28.87
CA PRO A 684 -16.16 -11.21 -27.68
C PRO A 684 -15.61 -10.43 -26.48
N ALA A 685 -14.72 -9.45 -26.72
CA ALA A 685 -14.15 -8.63 -25.65
C ALA A 685 -15.24 -7.74 -25.03
N PHE A 686 -16.04 -7.06 -25.85
CA PHE A 686 -17.14 -6.23 -25.35
C PHE A 686 -18.26 -7.05 -24.69
N ALA A 687 -18.62 -8.21 -25.26
CA ALA A 687 -19.59 -9.12 -24.65
C ALA A 687 -19.11 -9.59 -23.26
N PHE A 688 -17.81 -9.91 -23.12
CA PHE A 688 -17.26 -10.30 -21.83
C PHE A 688 -17.16 -9.11 -20.86
N ILE A 689 -16.75 -7.93 -21.31
CA ILE A 689 -16.74 -6.71 -20.47
C ILE A 689 -18.14 -6.42 -19.96
N LEU A 690 -19.15 -6.49 -20.82
CA LEU A 690 -20.55 -6.29 -20.46
C LEU A 690 -21.01 -7.37 -19.48
N ALA A 691 -20.64 -8.64 -19.68
CA ALA A 691 -20.96 -9.72 -18.75
C ALA A 691 -20.35 -9.48 -17.35
N VAL A 692 -19.10 -9.02 -17.28
CA VAL A 692 -18.46 -8.64 -16.00
C VAL A 692 -19.15 -7.42 -15.38
N GLY A 693 -19.50 -6.40 -16.19
CA GLY A 693 -20.25 -5.23 -15.74
C GLY A 693 -21.64 -5.59 -15.19
N SER A 694 -22.31 -6.58 -15.78
CA SER A 694 -23.62 -7.07 -15.35
C SER A 694 -23.58 -7.81 -14.01
N LEU A 695 -22.42 -8.24 -13.53
CA LEU A 695 -22.28 -8.77 -12.17
C LEU A 695 -22.59 -7.72 -11.09
N LEU A 696 -22.52 -6.43 -11.42
CA LEU A 696 -22.83 -5.37 -10.46
C LEU A 696 -24.33 -5.34 -10.11
N PRO A 697 -25.26 -5.10 -11.05
CA PRO A 697 -26.70 -5.13 -10.73
C PRO A 697 -27.18 -6.53 -10.31
N LEU A 698 -26.52 -7.61 -10.76
CA LEU A 698 -26.85 -8.98 -10.30
C LEU A 698 -26.68 -9.15 -8.78
N SER A 699 -25.85 -8.31 -8.14
CA SER A 699 -25.69 -8.31 -6.68
C SER A 699 -26.97 -7.94 -5.92
N GLU A 700 -27.96 -7.34 -6.58
CA GLU A 700 -29.24 -7.00 -5.94
C GLU A 700 -30.29 -8.10 -6.09
N VAL A 701 -30.01 -9.14 -6.88
CA VAL A 701 -30.99 -10.17 -7.26
C VAL A 701 -30.75 -11.50 -6.53
N PHE A 702 -29.56 -11.73 -5.97
CA PHE A 702 -29.25 -13.04 -5.36
C PHE A 702 -29.98 -13.31 -4.03
N ALA A 703 -30.51 -12.28 -3.36
CA ALA A 703 -31.24 -12.42 -2.09
C ALA A 703 -32.59 -11.70 -2.16
N ALA A 704 -33.65 -12.39 -1.73
CA ALA A 704 -34.95 -11.75 -1.52
C ALA A 704 -34.90 -10.85 -0.28
N PRO A 705 -35.68 -9.75 -0.21
CA PRO A 705 -35.75 -8.89 0.96
C PRO A 705 -36.07 -9.70 2.23
N ARG A 706 -35.14 -9.73 3.17
CA ARG A 706 -35.27 -10.47 4.44
C ARG A 706 -36.25 -9.80 5.41
N TYR A 707 -36.33 -8.47 5.34
CA TYR A 707 -37.17 -7.65 6.20
C TYR A 707 -38.14 -6.84 5.35
N GLN A 708 -39.29 -6.50 5.92
CA GLN A 708 -40.32 -5.68 5.29
C GLN A 708 -40.65 -4.49 6.19
N SER A 709 -41.06 -3.37 5.59
CA SER A 709 -41.58 -2.23 6.35
C SER A 709 -42.93 -2.63 6.95
N ARG A 710 -42.93 -2.94 8.24
CA ARG A 710 -44.11 -3.38 9.01
C ARG A 710 -44.61 -2.31 9.95
N THR A 711 -45.89 -2.38 10.32
CA THR A 711 -46.45 -1.47 11.32
C THR A 711 -45.95 -1.84 12.72
N PRO A 712 -45.99 -0.90 13.68
CA PRO A 712 -45.64 -1.20 15.07
C PRO A 712 -46.43 -2.39 15.65
N GLU A 713 -47.71 -2.52 15.32
CA GLU A 713 -48.60 -3.58 15.79
C GLU A 713 -48.18 -4.96 15.26
N GLU A 714 -47.78 -5.04 13.98
CA GLU A 714 -47.28 -6.26 13.36
C GLU A 714 -45.95 -6.70 13.99
N LEU A 715 -45.07 -5.73 14.31
CA LEU A 715 -43.80 -6.02 14.98
C LEU A 715 -43.99 -6.49 16.42
N LEU A 716 -44.94 -5.90 17.16
CA LEU A 716 -45.31 -6.37 18.51
C LEU A 716 -45.87 -7.79 18.47
N ALA A 717 -46.78 -8.09 17.53
CA ALA A 717 -47.32 -9.43 17.35
C ALA A 717 -46.21 -10.46 17.06
N ARG A 718 -45.21 -10.10 16.25
CA ARG A 718 -44.05 -10.95 15.99
C ARG A 718 -43.20 -11.20 17.24
N ILE A 719 -42.95 -10.18 18.07
CA ILE A 719 -42.19 -10.38 19.32
C ILE A 719 -42.96 -11.33 20.25
N GLU A 720 -44.29 -11.21 20.31
CA GLU A 720 -45.14 -12.14 21.09
C GLU A 720 -45.10 -13.57 20.56
N GLU A 721 -45.20 -13.76 19.24
CA GLU A 721 -45.11 -15.08 18.61
C GLU A 721 -43.78 -15.78 18.93
N THR A 722 -42.69 -15.03 19.11
CA THR A 722 -41.39 -15.57 19.51
C THR A 722 -41.29 -15.89 21.02
N GLY A 723 -42.28 -15.51 21.83
CA GLY A 723 -42.24 -15.65 23.31
C GLY A 723 -41.29 -14.67 24.01
N LEU A 724 -40.58 -13.82 23.26
CA LEU A 724 -39.62 -12.87 23.82
C LEU A 724 -40.29 -11.71 24.57
N LEU A 725 -41.56 -11.39 24.26
CA LEU A 725 -42.29 -10.35 24.99
C LEU A 725 -42.52 -10.78 26.44
N GLU A 726 -42.95 -12.02 26.68
CA GLU A 726 -43.18 -12.55 28.03
C GLU A 726 -41.88 -12.54 28.86
N GLN A 727 -40.76 -12.92 28.24
CA GLN A 727 -39.44 -12.92 28.89
C GLN A 727 -38.97 -11.51 29.27
N SER A 728 -39.40 -10.49 28.53
CA SER A 728 -39.01 -9.10 28.80
C SER A 728 -39.70 -8.46 30.00
N GLY A 729 -40.81 -9.04 30.47
CA GLY A 729 -41.67 -8.42 31.50
C GLY A 729 -42.41 -7.16 31.04
N LEU A 730 -42.33 -6.78 29.76
CA LEU A 730 -43.07 -5.67 29.17
C LEU A 730 -44.48 -6.13 28.76
N THR A 731 -45.49 -5.28 28.95
CA THR A 731 -46.88 -5.58 28.56
C THR A 731 -47.22 -4.99 27.20
N ARG A 732 -48.01 -5.72 26.40
CA ARG A 732 -48.49 -5.25 25.09
C ARG A 732 -49.15 -3.87 25.18
N ASP A 733 -50.07 -3.70 26.12
CA ASP A 733 -50.79 -2.44 26.32
C ASP A 733 -49.84 -1.28 26.63
N GLY A 734 -48.82 -1.52 27.49
CA GLY A 734 -47.81 -0.52 27.82
C GLY A 734 -46.97 -0.13 26.61
N LEU A 735 -46.62 -1.09 25.75
CA LEU A 735 -45.88 -0.85 24.52
C LEU A 735 -46.72 -0.13 23.45
N THR A 736 -48.01 -0.43 23.33
CA THR A 736 -48.92 0.29 22.44
C THR A 736 -49.06 1.75 22.85
N VAL A 737 -49.20 2.03 24.15
CA VAL A 737 -49.20 3.41 24.67
C VAL A 737 -47.85 4.10 24.41
N PHE A 738 -46.74 3.41 24.65
CA PHE A 738 -45.41 3.96 24.38
C PHE A 738 -45.22 4.34 22.90
N LEU A 739 -45.55 3.43 21.99
CA LEU A 739 -45.39 3.62 20.53
C LEU A 739 -46.36 4.64 19.93
N SER A 740 -47.37 5.10 20.68
CA SER A 740 -48.20 6.24 20.28
C SER A 740 -47.50 7.60 20.44
N GLN A 741 -46.37 7.64 21.15
CA GLN A 741 -45.59 8.87 21.36
C GLN A 741 -44.80 9.25 20.10
N PRO A 742 -44.64 10.55 19.78
CA PRO A 742 -44.03 10.98 18.52
C PRO A 742 -42.58 10.51 18.27
N GLU A 743 -41.80 10.36 19.34
CA GLU A 743 -40.38 9.96 19.27
C GLU A 743 -40.16 8.48 19.52
N ALA A 744 -41.20 7.73 19.91
CA ALA A 744 -41.10 6.30 20.15
C ALA A 744 -41.05 5.53 18.83
N ILE A 745 -40.09 4.61 18.74
CA ILE A 745 -39.84 3.85 17.53
C ILE A 745 -39.64 2.37 17.83
N ILE A 746 -40.16 1.55 16.92
CA ILE A 746 -39.87 0.14 16.81
C ILE A 746 -39.33 -0.14 15.40
N ARG A 747 -38.24 -0.92 15.32
CA ARG A 747 -37.53 -1.21 14.07
C ARG A 747 -37.11 -2.66 14.01
N GLU A 748 -37.41 -3.33 12.90
CA GLU A 748 -36.85 -4.66 12.58
C GLU A 748 -35.68 -4.49 11.61
N GLY A 749 -34.62 -5.28 11.83
CA GLY A 749 -33.49 -5.31 10.91
C GLY A 749 -32.38 -6.25 11.33
N ARG A 750 -31.21 -6.06 10.71
CA ARG A 750 -29.97 -6.75 11.03
C ARG A 750 -29.10 -5.88 11.93
N ALA A 751 -28.63 -6.44 13.03
CA ALA A 751 -27.63 -5.81 13.88
C ALA A 751 -26.21 -6.01 13.31
N LEU A 752 -25.41 -4.96 13.26
CA LEU A 752 -24.03 -4.95 12.78
C LEU A 752 -23.10 -4.31 13.81
N TYR A 753 -21.89 -4.86 13.92
CA TYR A 753 -20.79 -4.36 14.76
C TYR A 753 -21.17 -4.03 16.21
N PRO A 754 -21.78 -4.96 16.98
CA PRO A 754 -22.03 -4.72 18.39
C PRO A 754 -20.71 -4.51 19.14
N ARG A 755 -20.63 -3.37 19.83
CA ARG A 755 -19.50 -2.94 20.65
C ARG A 755 -20.01 -2.52 22.02
N TYR A 756 -19.37 -3.02 23.06
CA TYR A 756 -19.63 -2.62 24.43
C TYR A 756 -18.61 -1.57 24.88
N TYR A 757 -19.08 -0.53 25.56
CA TYR A 757 -18.21 0.49 26.17
C TYR A 757 -18.55 0.64 27.64
N ARG A 758 -17.53 0.74 28.47
CA ARG A 758 -17.69 1.15 29.87
C ARG A 758 -17.94 2.65 29.95
N THR A 759 -18.31 3.10 31.14
CA THR A 759 -18.43 4.53 31.46
C THR A 759 -17.17 5.29 31.08
N GLY A 760 -17.33 6.37 30.30
CA GLY A 760 -16.22 7.20 29.83
C GLY A 760 -15.44 6.63 28.66
N GLU A 761 -15.81 5.46 28.12
CA GLU A 761 -15.22 4.86 26.92
C GLU A 761 -16.06 5.12 25.65
N GLY A 762 -15.41 5.01 24.50
CA GLY A 762 -15.99 5.20 23.18
C GLY A 762 -14.94 5.44 22.10
N GLU A 763 -15.41 5.78 20.91
CA GLU A 763 -14.58 6.11 19.76
C GLU A 763 -14.33 7.62 19.67
N PRO A 764 -13.17 8.05 19.13
CA PRO A 764 -12.78 9.46 19.08
C PRO A 764 -13.67 10.32 18.19
N ASP A 765 -14.35 9.75 17.19
CA ASP A 765 -15.20 10.52 16.28
C ASP A 765 -16.58 10.81 16.89
N ARG A 766 -16.75 12.07 17.32
CA ARG A 766 -18.01 12.61 17.86
C ARG A 766 -19.15 12.65 16.86
N SER A 767 -18.89 12.46 15.56
CA SER A 767 -19.91 12.37 14.52
C SER A 767 -20.53 10.96 14.41
N THR A 768 -20.18 10.04 15.30
CA THR A 768 -20.71 8.67 15.35
C THR A 768 -21.44 8.40 16.66
N TYR A 769 -22.36 7.44 16.67
CA TYR A 769 -23.01 6.95 17.90
C TYR A 769 -22.11 6.06 18.76
N TYR A 770 -20.88 5.77 18.32
CA TYR A 770 -19.86 5.06 19.11
C TYR A 770 -19.05 6.00 20.05
N ARG A 771 -19.35 7.31 20.07
CA ARG A 771 -18.66 8.35 20.86
C ARG A 771 -18.56 8.03 22.36
N PHE A 772 -17.63 8.68 23.06
CA PHE A 772 -17.56 8.67 24.53
C PHE A 772 -18.87 9.15 25.19
N LEU A 773 -19.38 8.38 26.16
CA LEU A 773 -20.53 8.75 27.00
C LEU A 773 -20.27 8.35 28.46
N ASP A 774 -20.91 9.05 29.39
CA ASP A 774 -20.67 8.94 30.84
C ASP A 774 -21.39 7.75 31.50
N PHE A 775 -21.79 6.76 30.69
CA PHE A 775 -22.42 5.53 31.16
C PHE A 775 -22.01 4.34 30.30
N GLN A 776 -22.02 3.16 30.92
CA GLN A 776 -21.78 1.90 30.24
C GLN A 776 -22.95 1.52 29.33
N ARG A 777 -22.65 1.00 28.14
CA ARG A 777 -23.66 0.74 27.11
C ARG A 777 -23.15 -0.22 26.05
N LEU A 778 -24.11 -0.89 25.43
CA LEU A 778 -23.92 -1.60 24.18
C LEU A 778 -24.35 -0.69 23.02
N VAL A 779 -23.53 -0.65 21.97
CA VAL A 779 -23.75 0.16 20.77
C VAL A 779 -23.62 -0.72 19.54
N PHE A 780 -24.55 -0.62 18.60
CA PHE A 780 -24.48 -1.31 17.32
C PHE A 780 -25.14 -0.52 16.21
N THR A 781 -24.92 -0.95 14.97
CA THR A 781 -25.59 -0.40 13.79
C THR A 781 -26.77 -1.30 13.40
N LEU A 782 -27.95 -0.71 13.19
CA LEU A 782 -29.13 -1.38 12.65
C LEU A 782 -29.28 -1.04 11.15
N ILE A 783 -29.45 -2.05 10.32
CA ILE A 783 -29.86 -1.89 8.92
C ILE A 783 -31.16 -2.64 8.65
N GLY A 784 -32.02 -2.09 7.81
CA GLY A 784 -33.34 -2.66 7.55
C GLY A 784 -34.07 -1.93 6.41
N PRO A 785 -35.35 -2.25 6.16
CA PRO A 785 -36.12 -1.70 5.03
C PRO A 785 -36.49 -0.22 5.22
N ASN A 786 -36.47 0.26 6.46
CA ASN A 786 -37.09 1.54 6.82
C ASN A 786 -36.25 2.76 6.44
N ASN A 787 -34.93 2.62 6.37
CA ASN A 787 -34.02 3.75 6.13
C ASN A 787 -32.84 3.31 5.26
N PRO A 788 -32.55 4.06 4.16
CA PRO A 788 -31.39 3.76 3.32
C PRO A 788 -30.06 4.12 4.03
N ALA A 789 -30.09 4.95 5.09
CA ALA A 789 -28.96 5.16 5.98
C ALA A 789 -29.02 4.19 7.18
N PRO A 790 -27.88 3.57 7.58
CA PRO A 790 -27.80 2.76 8.78
C PRO A 790 -28.12 3.58 10.04
N GLU A 791 -28.89 3.01 10.95
CA GLU A 791 -29.30 3.67 12.20
C GLU A 791 -28.41 3.20 13.35
N GLY A 792 -27.99 4.12 14.23
CA GLY A 792 -27.28 3.75 15.46
C GLY A 792 -28.25 3.28 16.51
N VAL A 793 -27.87 2.29 17.32
CA VAL A 793 -28.60 1.87 18.51
C VAL A 793 -27.68 1.95 19.71
N VAL A 794 -28.12 2.62 20.76
CA VAL A 794 -27.41 2.74 22.04
C VAL A 794 -28.33 2.24 23.13
N ILE A 795 -27.87 1.27 23.92
CA ILE A 795 -28.64 0.72 25.03
C ILE A 795 -27.75 0.60 26.29
N PRO A 796 -28.02 1.41 27.33
CA PRO A 796 -27.36 1.31 28.62
C PRO A 796 -27.55 -0.05 29.27
N GLY A 797 -26.50 -0.57 29.90
CA GLY A 797 -26.54 -1.84 30.62
C GLY A 797 -25.23 -2.61 30.54
N ASP A 798 -25.29 -3.89 30.90
CA ASP A 798 -24.16 -4.82 30.95
C ASP A 798 -23.92 -5.50 29.59
N PRO A 799 -22.70 -5.98 29.30
CA PRO A 799 -22.45 -6.62 28.01
C PRO A 799 -23.32 -7.90 27.85
N PRO A 800 -23.86 -8.16 26.65
CA PRO A 800 -24.62 -9.38 26.39
C PRO A 800 -23.69 -10.61 26.51
N PRO A 801 -24.21 -11.77 26.92
CA PRO A 801 -23.40 -12.98 27.12
C PRO A 801 -22.91 -13.60 25.80
N PHE A 802 -23.38 -13.12 24.65
CA PHE A 802 -22.98 -13.56 23.33
C PHE A 802 -22.97 -12.38 22.34
N ASN A 803 -22.34 -12.59 21.19
CA ASN A 803 -22.28 -11.64 20.10
C ASN A 803 -23.36 -11.94 19.05
N PHE A 804 -24.17 -10.93 18.71
CA PHE A 804 -25.25 -11.03 17.73
C PHE A 804 -24.96 -10.26 16.42
N HIS A 805 -23.69 -10.11 16.06
CA HIS A 805 -23.30 -9.56 14.76
C HIS A 805 -23.96 -10.31 13.61
N ALA A 806 -24.56 -9.57 12.68
CA ALA A 806 -25.34 -10.06 11.56
C ALA A 806 -26.60 -10.87 11.96
N GLY A 807 -27.02 -10.78 13.23
CA GLY A 807 -28.27 -11.35 13.74
C GLY A 807 -29.49 -10.49 13.43
N ASP A 808 -30.66 -11.13 13.44
CA ASP A 808 -31.94 -10.45 13.28
C ASP A 808 -32.39 -9.87 14.62
N VAL A 809 -32.79 -8.59 14.61
CA VAL A 809 -33.21 -7.89 15.82
C VAL A 809 -34.46 -7.05 15.59
N ILE A 810 -35.27 -6.92 16.64
CA ILE A 810 -36.28 -5.87 16.77
C ILE A 810 -35.88 -4.95 17.90
N VAL A 811 -35.74 -3.66 17.62
CA VAL A 811 -35.28 -2.64 18.56
C VAL A 811 -36.45 -1.73 18.91
N LEU A 812 -36.63 -1.50 20.20
CA LEU A 812 -37.62 -0.60 20.77
C LEU A 812 -36.91 0.52 21.53
N GLY A 813 -37.24 1.78 21.24
CA GLY A 813 -36.60 2.93 21.88
C GLY A 813 -37.19 4.27 21.49
N CYS A 814 -36.46 5.34 21.83
CA CYS A 814 -36.77 6.70 21.43
C CYS A 814 -35.74 7.19 20.41
N TRP A 815 -36.19 7.94 19.40
CA TRP A 815 -35.30 8.59 18.45
C TRP A 815 -34.62 9.80 19.09
N ASN A 816 -33.33 9.69 19.38
CA ASN A 816 -32.57 10.74 20.04
C ASN A 816 -31.86 11.63 19.01
N THR A 817 -32.21 12.92 18.99
CA THR A 817 -31.62 13.94 18.11
C THR A 817 -30.76 14.97 18.86
N THR A 818 -30.56 14.80 20.17
CA THR A 818 -29.72 15.68 21.01
C THR A 818 -28.28 15.75 20.51
N TYR A 819 -27.83 14.68 19.85
CA TYR A 819 -26.47 14.50 19.37
C TYR A 819 -26.35 14.70 17.86
N TYR A 820 -25.16 15.10 17.43
CA TYR A 820 -24.84 15.34 16.01
C TYR A 820 -25.19 14.19 15.07
N ALA A 821 -24.90 12.96 15.51
CA ALA A 821 -25.36 11.74 14.87
C ALA A 821 -26.53 11.18 15.70
N PRO A 822 -27.77 11.30 15.20
CA PRO A 822 -28.94 10.72 15.84
C PRO A 822 -28.83 9.20 15.98
N TYR A 823 -29.49 8.65 16.97
CA TYR A 823 -29.54 7.21 17.23
C TYR A 823 -30.83 6.83 17.95
N ILE A 824 -31.13 5.54 17.95
CA ILE A 824 -32.18 4.93 18.76
C ILE A 824 -31.63 4.75 20.18
N ASP A 825 -32.11 5.56 21.12
CA ASP A 825 -31.88 5.32 22.55
C ASP A 825 -32.83 4.21 22.98
N ALA A 826 -32.29 3.00 23.08
CA ALA A 826 -33.08 1.78 23.17
C ALA A 826 -33.48 1.46 24.62
N VAL A 827 -34.75 1.04 24.76
CA VAL A 827 -35.31 0.43 25.96
C VAL A 827 -35.06 -1.08 25.94
N ALA A 828 -35.23 -1.69 24.76
CA ALA A 828 -35.22 -3.13 24.58
C ALA A 828 -34.69 -3.51 23.20
N VAL A 829 -33.92 -4.59 23.15
CA VAL A 829 -33.46 -5.24 21.93
C VAL A 829 -33.85 -6.71 21.98
N PHE A 830 -34.69 -7.13 21.05
CA PHE A 830 -35.13 -8.51 20.88
C PHE A 830 -34.32 -9.14 19.76
N VAL A 831 -33.40 -10.05 20.09
CA VAL A 831 -32.67 -10.85 19.09
C VAL A 831 -33.58 -11.99 18.68
N THR A 832 -34.09 -11.93 17.45
CA THR A 832 -35.08 -12.90 16.92
C THR A 832 -34.45 -14.04 16.14
N SER A 833 -33.16 -13.94 15.82
CA SER A 833 -32.38 -15.05 15.23
C SER A 833 -31.83 -15.99 16.29
N GLY A 834 -31.69 -17.29 15.96
CA GLY A 834 -31.10 -18.29 16.85
C GLY A 834 -32.09 -18.79 17.91
N GLU A 835 -31.63 -19.02 19.14
CA GLU A 835 -32.48 -19.46 20.27
C GLU A 835 -33.38 -18.33 20.81
N GLY A 836 -33.24 -17.10 20.30
CA GLY A 836 -33.93 -15.92 20.80
C GLY A 836 -33.27 -15.39 22.07
N TYR A 837 -33.14 -14.07 22.18
CA TYR A 837 -32.65 -13.43 23.40
C TYR A 837 -33.21 -12.03 23.53
N PHE A 838 -33.39 -11.59 24.78
CA PHE A 838 -33.86 -10.26 25.10
C PHE A 838 -32.81 -9.49 25.91
N TYR A 839 -32.57 -8.24 25.52
CA TYR A 839 -31.67 -7.34 26.21
C TYR A 839 -32.42 -6.04 26.55
N SER A 840 -32.62 -5.79 27.86
CA SER A 840 -33.25 -4.58 28.39
C SER A 840 -32.24 -3.54 28.86
N ARG A 841 -32.64 -2.28 28.77
CA ARG A 841 -31.94 -1.15 29.39
C ARG A 841 -31.77 -1.38 30.89
N SER A 842 -30.56 -1.16 31.41
CA SER A 842 -30.24 -1.15 32.84
C SER A 842 -29.38 0.07 33.19
N PRO A 843 -29.76 0.92 34.17
CA PRO A 843 -31.00 0.84 34.95
C PRO A 843 -32.26 1.07 34.09
N GLY A 844 -33.36 0.43 34.49
CA GLY A 844 -34.65 0.58 33.79
C GLY A 844 -35.12 2.03 33.77
N ALA A 845 -35.84 2.41 32.71
CA ALA A 845 -36.38 3.75 32.52
C ALA A 845 -37.90 3.69 32.27
N PRO A 846 -38.67 4.73 32.62
CA PRO A 846 -40.07 4.82 32.24
C PRO A 846 -40.21 4.82 30.71
N LEU A 847 -41.27 4.19 30.20
CA LEU A 847 -41.60 4.16 28.78
C LEU A 847 -42.15 5.52 28.31
N GLN A 848 -41.29 6.53 28.30
CA GLN A 848 -41.60 7.90 27.92
C GLN A 848 -40.42 8.49 27.15
N CYS A 849 -40.68 9.08 25.98
CA CYS A 849 -39.66 9.78 25.22
C CYS A 849 -39.60 11.28 25.58
N PRO A 850 -38.39 11.88 25.62
CA PRO A 850 -37.08 11.22 25.53
C PRO A 850 -36.76 10.41 26.80
N LEU A 851 -35.98 9.33 26.65
CA LEU A 851 -35.57 8.52 27.80
C LEU A 851 -34.60 9.31 28.71
N PRO A 852 -34.70 9.17 30.04
CA PRO A 852 -33.73 9.77 30.95
C PRO A 852 -32.36 9.13 30.77
N GLU A 853 -31.30 9.95 30.85
CA GLU A 853 -29.94 9.43 30.90
C GLU A 853 -29.78 8.48 32.10
N PRO A 854 -29.11 7.34 31.92
CA PRO A 854 -28.85 6.40 33.00
C PRO A 854 -27.95 7.07 34.04
N LYS A 855 -28.36 7.03 35.31
CA LYS A 855 -27.60 7.57 36.44
C LYS A 855 -26.78 6.50 37.13
#